data_AF-A0A2R6IMF2-F1
#
_entry.id   AF-A0A2R6IMF2-F1
#
_cell.length_a   1.000
_cell.length_b   1.000
_cell.length_c   1.000
_cell.angle_alpha   90.00
_cell.angle_beta   90.00
_cell.angle_gamma   90.00
#
_symmetry.space_group_name_H-M   'P 1'
#
loop_
_entity.id
_entity.type
_entity.pdbx_description
1 polymer ?
#
loop_
_entity_poly.entity_id
_entity_poly.type
_entity_poly.pdbx_seq_one_letter_code
_entity_poly.pdbx_strand_id
1 'polypeptide(L)'
;MNESRTRVGLFVPGESTGEQTKAREWADRRFRVERVGPADLTDDAPGPDVVWWHCETPPAAVPEGALAALKSTVRAGGRLLLGLRGMAAVPDLGIDPVGPDEAGVAAVEEPTGLLWRSLHADHPAVASFDGLRVRLADDGTAPYARYRDLVPAEGEVLAATVRGDRDRPEETSVVAWHPGDGMVLGVGSPLLFDADLDGRYREARDAFVAGALEWLAGGADGRYARPASGRDFERHRGRLRGDPHRPRYHLSPPANWLNDPNGLVRFGGRYHVFYQYNPGGPYHHSIHWGHATSEDLVHWRDEPVALTPSPDGPDRDGCWSGCAVVEDGIPSVLYTGGRGRDQLPCLARAADDSLRTWTKHADNPVIPAPPEEPDLVGSEHWRAEFRDHAVWRADGTWFHLVGSGVADVGGTALLYTGEALTDWTYRGPILTGDWEGAGPVWECPELLGLGESDLLHVSNYEDVRYFLGEFDGSSFDVERRGLLDHGDFYAPQSMADGDRYLTWGWLPEARDFDAQWDAGWSGTLSVPRVLDVVDGRLRQRPAPELTRLRERRLLDGETPSLSGGERRPLDAGGRRLELSLELSLVDADAAVLSVFASPDRTETTEIRYTRDSRLVVDRSAASEDPRATTNPQSMPVPPADEPLELRVFLDGSTVEIFANERRCLTSRVYPTRADSTGLSLASEGGRATARGLSVWALGDAWPRVDDGPNGACQ
;
A
#
# COMPACT_ATOMS: atom_id res chain seq x y z
N MET A 1 40.00 19.58 11.29
CA MET A 1 38.72 19.50 10.57
C MET A 1 38.85 20.43 9.38
N ASN A 2 38.66 19.94 8.15
CA ASN A 2 38.46 20.84 7.00
C ASN A 2 37.12 21.53 7.25
N GLU A 3 37.11 22.84 7.44
CA GLU A 3 35.87 23.62 7.49
C GLU A 3 35.08 23.38 6.20
N SER A 4 33.77 23.13 6.31
CA SER A 4 32.92 23.02 5.13
C SER A 4 32.97 24.34 4.35
N ARG A 5 32.91 24.24 3.02
CA ARG A 5 32.85 25.43 2.16
C ARG A 5 31.44 25.98 2.02
N THR A 6 30.44 25.23 2.48
CA THR A 6 29.01 25.54 2.37
C THR A 6 28.66 26.82 3.12
N ARG A 7 28.05 27.77 2.41
CA ARG A 7 27.51 29.03 2.93
C ARG A 7 26.07 28.84 3.38
N VAL A 8 25.81 29.06 4.66
CA VAL A 8 24.47 28.91 5.25
C VAL A 8 23.95 30.28 5.67
N GLY A 9 22.84 30.72 5.10
CA GLY A 9 22.12 31.91 5.54
C GLY A 9 21.09 31.54 6.60
N LEU A 10 21.38 31.81 7.87
CA LEU A 10 20.40 31.63 8.94
C LEU A 10 19.39 32.77 8.88
N PHE A 11 18.16 32.46 8.48
CA PHE A 11 17.09 33.43 8.30
C PHE A 11 16.49 33.88 9.63
N VAL A 12 16.56 35.19 9.89
CA VAL A 12 16.06 35.81 11.12
C VAL A 12 15.19 37.02 10.75
N PRO A 13 13.84 36.90 10.77
CA PRO A 13 12.94 37.96 10.34
C PRO A 13 12.87 39.16 11.30
N GLY A 14 13.35 39.01 12.54
CA GLY A 14 13.34 40.02 13.59
C GLY A 14 14.52 39.86 14.54
N GLU A 15 14.27 39.89 15.86
CA GLU A 15 15.29 39.51 16.85
C GLU A 15 15.47 37.98 16.89
N SER A 16 16.71 37.53 17.11
CA SER A 16 17.01 36.09 17.23
C SER A 16 16.48 35.56 18.56
N THR A 17 15.83 34.39 18.52
CA THR A 17 15.50 33.66 19.75
C THR A 17 16.75 33.04 20.39
N GLY A 18 16.64 32.55 21.63
CA GLY A 18 17.72 31.82 22.31
C GLY A 18 18.15 30.60 21.50
N GLU A 19 17.18 29.80 21.07
CA GLU A 19 17.36 28.65 20.20
C GLU A 19 18.04 29.00 18.86
N GLN A 20 17.61 30.05 18.17
CA GLN A 20 18.27 30.49 16.93
C GLN A 20 19.72 30.94 17.18
N THR A 21 19.99 31.55 18.34
CA THR A 21 21.34 31.95 18.74
C THR A 21 22.21 30.71 18.94
N LYS A 22 21.69 29.67 19.61
CA LYS A 22 22.42 28.40 19.81
C LYS A 22 22.60 27.58 18.53
N ALA A 23 21.58 27.55 17.67
CA ALA A 23 21.67 26.96 16.34
C ALA A 23 22.79 27.61 15.51
N ARG A 24 22.91 28.94 15.57
CA ARG A 24 24.00 29.68 14.93
C ARG A 24 25.36 29.34 15.52
N GLU A 25 25.51 29.38 16.85
CA GLU A 25 26.78 29.04 17.53
C GLU A 25 27.27 27.63 17.16
N TRP A 26 26.34 26.70 16.95
CA TRP A 26 26.64 25.35 16.47
C TRP A 26 27.10 25.35 15.01
N ALA A 27 26.36 26.05 14.13
CA ALA A 27 26.61 26.09 12.71
C ALA A 27 27.93 26.81 12.36
N ASP A 28 28.27 27.88 13.08
CA ASP A 28 29.52 28.67 12.92
C ASP A 28 30.79 27.81 13.09
N ARG A 29 30.70 26.68 13.81
CA ARG A 29 31.82 25.76 14.01
C ARG A 29 32.03 24.79 12.84
N ARG A 30 31.10 24.75 11.88
CA ARG A 30 31.03 23.73 10.81
C ARG A 30 30.94 24.34 9.42
N PHE A 31 30.21 25.44 9.28
CA PHE A 31 29.84 26.09 8.03
C PHE A 31 30.23 27.56 8.02
N ARG A 32 30.14 28.19 6.84
CA ARG A 32 30.24 29.65 6.70
C ARG A 32 28.86 30.25 6.90
N VAL A 33 28.54 30.66 8.12
CA VAL A 33 27.19 31.14 8.45
C VAL A 33 27.10 32.65 8.36
N GLU A 34 26.05 33.13 7.69
CA GLU A 34 25.64 34.54 7.70
C GLU A 34 24.22 34.67 8.23
N ARG A 35 23.92 35.76 8.93
CA ARG A 35 22.55 36.09 9.31
C ARG A 35 21.89 36.79 8.12
N VAL A 36 20.77 36.27 7.64
CA VAL A 36 20.00 36.87 6.55
C VAL A 36 18.61 37.31 7.05
N GLY A 37 18.24 38.54 6.77
CA GLY A 37 16.90 39.08 6.98
C GLY A 37 16.10 39.16 5.67
N PRO A 38 14.84 39.61 5.74
CA PRO A 38 13.98 39.75 4.55
C PRO A 38 14.58 40.65 3.46
N ALA A 39 15.33 41.70 3.85
CA ALA A 39 15.95 42.63 2.91
C ALA A 39 17.24 42.09 2.27
N ASP A 40 17.82 41.00 2.81
CA ASP A 40 19.06 40.41 2.29
C ASP A 40 18.78 39.33 1.24
N LEU A 41 17.57 38.76 1.22
CA LEU A 41 17.10 37.79 0.24
C LEU A 41 16.50 38.51 -0.97
N THR A 42 17.37 39.06 -1.82
CA THR A 42 17.00 39.75 -3.07
C THR A 42 17.61 39.06 -4.29
N ASP A 43 17.03 39.28 -5.46
CA ASP A 43 17.46 38.63 -6.72
C ASP A 43 18.82 39.17 -7.23
N ASP A 44 19.35 40.25 -6.65
CA ASP A 44 20.47 41.03 -7.21
C ASP A 44 21.88 40.60 -6.77
N ALA A 45 22.02 39.62 -5.86
CA ALA A 45 23.33 39.15 -5.36
C ALA A 45 23.39 37.62 -5.17
N PRO A 46 24.58 36.98 -5.29
CA PRO A 46 24.72 35.56 -5.02
C PRO A 46 24.51 35.28 -3.53
N GLY A 47 23.30 34.85 -3.20
CA GLY A 47 22.86 34.45 -1.87
C GLY A 47 23.68 33.29 -1.27
N PRO A 48 23.35 32.87 -0.05
CA PRO A 48 23.94 31.67 0.55
C PRO A 48 23.61 30.42 -0.29
N ASP A 49 24.42 29.37 -0.14
CA ASP A 49 24.16 28.09 -0.82
C ASP A 49 22.85 27.47 -0.30
N VAL A 50 22.56 27.66 0.99
CA VAL A 50 21.33 27.23 1.66
C VAL A 50 20.81 28.31 2.60
N VAL A 51 19.53 28.62 2.53
CA VAL A 51 18.83 29.41 3.54
C VAL A 51 18.25 28.45 4.58
N TRP A 52 18.53 28.67 5.86
CA TRP A 52 17.95 27.89 6.96
C TRP A 52 17.06 28.77 7.81
N TRP A 53 15.78 28.45 7.86
CA TRP A 53 14.83 29.06 8.77
C TRP A 53 14.49 28.12 9.93
N HIS A 54 15.18 28.32 11.06
CA HIS A 54 14.92 27.59 12.31
C HIS A 54 13.88 28.35 13.14
N CYS A 55 12.63 27.87 13.21
CA CYS A 55 11.50 28.65 13.69
C CYS A 55 10.73 27.97 14.83
N GLU A 56 10.85 28.51 16.05
CA GLU A 56 10.10 28.03 17.24
C GLU A 56 8.70 28.63 17.38
N THR A 57 8.48 29.79 16.76
CA THR A 57 7.22 30.53 16.84
C THR A 57 6.26 30.09 15.73
N PRO A 58 4.94 30.29 15.89
CA PRO A 58 4.00 30.05 14.79
C PRO A 58 4.36 30.94 13.58
N PRO A 59 4.43 30.40 12.34
CA PRO A 59 4.66 31.21 11.15
C PRO A 59 3.70 32.38 10.96
N ALA A 60 2.45 32.24 11.39
CA ALA A 60 1.45 33.32 11.37
C ALA A 60 1.83 34.56 12.23
N ALA A 61 2.80 34.43 13.15
CA ALA A 61 3.33 35.54 13.94
C ALA A 61 4.48 36.28 13.24
N VAL A 62 4.92 35.81 12.06
CA VAL A 62 6.05 36.35 11.31
C VAL A 62 5.53 37.42 10.34
N PRO A 63 6.23 38.57 10.17
CA PRO A 63 5.79 39.62 9.27
C PRO A 63 5.62 39.12 7.82
N GLU A 64 4.56 39.55 7.14
CA GLU A 64 4.24 39.11 5.77
C GLU A 64 5.40 39.34 4.78
N GLY A 65 6.11 40.47 4.89
CA GLY A 65 7.29 40.75 4.06
C GLY A 65 8.43 39.74 4.22
N ALA A 66 8.53 39.08 5.38
CA ALA A 66 9.53 38.04 5.62
C ALA A 66 9.16 36.72 4.91
N LEU A 67 7.89 36.33 4.95
CA LEU A 67 7.40 35.17 4.19
C LEU A 67 7.51 35.41 2.68
N ALA A 68 7.23 36.63 2.22
CA ALA A 68 7.38 37.02 0.82
C ALA A 68 8.83 36.87 0.32
N ALA A 69 9.82 37.24 1.14
CA ALA A 69 11.24 37.08 0.81
C ALA A 69 11.63 35.60 0.66
N LEU A 70 11.24 34.75 1.62
CA LEU A 70 11.47 33.30 1.53
C LEU A 70 10.78 32.67 0.31
N LYS A 71 9.54 33.10 0.03
CA LYS A 71 8.78 32.69 -1.16
C LYS A 71 9.50 33.07 -2.46
N SER A 72 10.12 34.26 -2.49
CA SER A 72 10.95 34.67 -3.63
C SER A 72 12.16 33.75 -3.80
N THR A 73 12.86 33.43 -2.71
CA THR A 73 13.99 32.49 -2.71
C THR A 73 13.60 31.13 -3.28
N VAL A 74 12.45 30.58 -2.86
CA VAL A 74 11.95 29.29 -3.38
C VAL A 74 11.68 29.39 -4.89
N ARG A 75 10.96 30.43 -5.33
CA ARG A 75 10.64 30.66 -6.75
C ARG A 75 11.87 30.87 -7.63
N ALA A 76 12.93 31.46 -7.09
CA ALA A 76 14.21 31.64 -7.76
C ALA A 76 15.06 30.35 -7.85
N GLY A 77 14.50 29.21 -7.45
CA GLY A 77 15.23 27.93 -7.45
C GLY A 77 16.22 27.80 -6.28
N GLY A 78 15.97 28.50 -5.17
CA GLY A 78 16.83 28.46 -3.99
C GLY A 78 16.80 27.12 -3.23
N ARG A 79 17.60 27.05 -2.17
CA ARG A 79 17.69 25.89 -1.26
C ARG A 79 17.27 26.32 0.13
N LEU A 80 16.28 25.63 0.70
CA LEU A 80 15.65 26.05 1.95
C LEU A 80 15.54 24.88 2.94
N LEU A 81 16.05 25.07 4.15
CA LEU A 81 15.77 24.21 5.30
C LEU A 81 14.72 24.90 6.19
N LEU A 82 13.56 24.29 6.35
CA LEU A 82 12.52 24.71 7.28
C LEU A 82 12.61 23.84 8.55
N GLY A 83 13.08 24.41 9.65
CA GLY A 83 13.22 23.71 10.93
C GLY A 83 12.06 24.00 11.88
N LEU A 84 11.69 23.00 12.68
CA LEU A 84 10.66 23.09 13.71
C LEU A 84 9.31 23.54 13.10
N ARG A 85 8.72 24.62 13.62
CA ARG A 85 7.41 25.13 13.16
C ARG A 85 7.50 25.87 11.83
N GLY A 86 8.70 26.12 11.30
CA GLY A 86 8.89 26.73 9.98
C GLY A 86 8.24 25.91 8.87
N MET A 87 8.17 24.58 9.04
CA MET A 87 7.49 23.67 8.11
C MET A 87 5.98 23.94 7.98
N ALA A 88 5.34 24.53 9.00
CA ALA A 88 3.92 24.91 8.92
C ALA A 88 3.65 26.09 7.95
N ALA A 89 4.70 26.76 7.46
CA ALA A 89 4.59 27.86 6.48
C ALA A 89 4.52 27.38 5.02
N VAL A 90 4.60 26.07 4.76
CA VAL A 90 4.69 25.49 3.42
C VAL A 90 3.62 26.02 2.44
N PRO A 91 2.32 26.11 2.80
CA PRO A 91 1.31 26.70 1.92
C PRO A 91 1.52 28.18 1.64
N ASP A 92 1.85 28.97 2.67
CA ASP A 92 2.05 30.43 2.54
C ASP A 92 3.23 30.76 1.63
N LEU A 93 4.29 29.94 1.72
CA LEU A 93 5.47 30.01 0.87
C LEU A 93 5.20 29.52 -0.56
N GLY A 94 4.05 28.91 -0.84
CA GLY A 94 3.70 28.34 -2.14
C GLY A 94 4.59 27.17 -2.54
N ILE A 95 5.02 26.37 -1.56
CA ILE A 95 5.85 25.17 -1.76
C ILE A 95 4.97 23.96 -2.07
N ASP A 96 3.86 23.80 -1.34
CA ASP A 96 2.88 22.73 -1.51
C ASP A 96 1.51 23.29 -1.11
N PRO A 97 0.43 22.98 -1.84
CA PRO A 97 -0.91 23.41 -1.45
C PRO A 97 -1.40 22.75 -0.15
N VAL A 98 -0.84 21.61 0.23
CA VAL A 98 -1.19 20.87 1.45
C VAL A 98 -0.06 21.03 2.47
N GLY A 99 -0.35 21.73 3.57
CA GLY A 99 0.59 21.93 4.67
C GLY A 99 0.38 20.94 5.82
N PRO A 100 1.31 20.90 6.79
CA PRO A 100 1.14 20.12 8.02
C PRO A 100 -0.16 20.51 8.75
N ASP A 101 -0.98 19.52 9.10
CA ASP A 101 -2.26 19.71 9.79
C ASP A 101 -2.13 19.77 11.33
N GLU A 102 -0.95 19.43 11.88
CA GLU A 102 -0.61 19.67 13.28
C GLU A 102 0.67 20.50 13.41
N ALA A 103 0.63 21.57 14.20
CA ALA A 103 1.82 22.33 14.59
C ALA A 103 1.64 22.98 15.96
N GLY A 104 2.64 22.85 16.82
CA GLY A 104 2.51 23.31 18.20
C GLY A 104 3.80 23.17 18.99
N VAL A 105 3.62 23.02 20.30
CA VAL A 105 4.69 22.75 21.27
C VAL A 105 4.20 21.61 22.15
N ALA A 106 5.01 20.56 22.28
CA ALA A 106 4.66 19.36 23.05
C ALA A 106 5.74 19.02 24.08
N ALA A 107 5.33 18.41 25.18
CA ALA A 107 6.26 17.81 26.13
C ALA A 107 6.93 16.58 25.50
N VAL A 108 8.24 16.46 25.72
CA VAL A 108 9.02 15.27 25.36
C VAL A 108 9.18 14.45 26.65
N GLU A 109 8.38 13.41 26.78
CA GLU A 109 8.39 12.52 27.96
C GLU A 109 9.25 11.27 27.73
N GLU A 110 9.47 10.92 26.46
CA GLU A 110 10.29 9.80 26.01
C GLU A 110 11.16 10.25 24.84
N PRO A 111 12.33 9.61 24.63
CA PRO A 111 13.19 9.91 23.50
C PRO A 111 12.47 9.85 22.15
N THR A 112 12.57 10.92 21.36
CA THR A 112 11.82 11.05 20.12
C THR A 112 12.68 11.62 18.99
N GLY A 113 12.27 11.36 17.75
CA GLY A 113 12.99 11.84 16.56
C GLY A 113 12.42 11.24 15.29
N LEU A 114 13.32 10.81 14.40
CA LEU A 114 13.03 10.38 13.04
C LEU A 114 12.75 8.88 13.00
N LEU A 115 11.61 8.53 12.44
CA LEU A 115 11.38 7.21 11.87
C LEU A 115 11.61 7.32 10.36
N TRP A 116 12.83 7.06 9.92
CA TRP A 116 13.28 7.24 8.53
C TRP A 116 12.78 6.11 7.63
N ARG A 117 12.40 6.42 6.38
CA ARG A 117 11.94 5.41 5.43
C ARG A 117 13.13 4.66 4.82
N SER A 118 13.07 3.33 4.82
CA SER A 118 14.11 2.48 4.19
C SER A 118 14.30 2.77 2.71
N LEU A 119 13.23 3.19 2.03
CA LEU A 119 13.27 3.65 0.65
C LEU A 119 14.33 4.73 0.42
N HIS A 120 14.60 5.56 1.43
CA HIS A 120 15.51 6.72 1.39
C HIS A 120 16.74 6.54 2.28
N ALA A 121 17.12 5.29 2.62
CA ALA A 121 18.23 5.00 3.54
C ALA A 121 19.61 5.48 3.04
N ASP A 122 19.75 5.76 1.75
CA ASP A 122 20.96 6.33 1.12
C ASP A 122 21.03 7.87 1.20
N HIS A 123 20.05 8.53 1.85
CA HIS A 123 19.99 9.99 1.94
C HIS A 123 21.15 10.55 2.79
N PRO A 124 21.88 11.59 2.31
CA PRO A 124 23.06 12.09 3.04
C PRO A 124 22.78 12.57 4.46
N ALA A 125 21.58 13.11 4.74
CA ALA A 125 21.17 13.51 6.09
C ALA A 125 21.16 12.36 7.11
N VAL A 126 21.09 11.11 6.67
CA VAL A 126 21.08 9.93 7.57
C VAL A 126 22.20 8.94 7.30
N ALA A 127 23.15 9.28 6.42
CA ALA A 127 24.22 8.37 6.01
C ALA A 127 25.16 7.93 7.16
N SER A 128 25.15 8.63 8.30
CA SER A 128 25.93 8.30 9.49
C SER A 128 25.21 7.41 10.51
N PHE A 129 23.97 6.99 10.25
CA PHE A 129 23.18 6.18 11.18
C PHE A 129 23.06 4.74 10.70
N ASP A 130 23.18 3.79 11.62
CA ASP A 130 23.13 2.34 11.35
C ASP A 130 21.69 1.78 11.30
N GLY A 131 20.66 2.63 11.31
CA GLY A 131 19.27 2.19 11.34
C GLY A 131 18.26 3.31 11.05
N LEU A 132 16.99 2.92 10.97
CA LEU A 132 15.90 3.82 10.55
C LEU A 132 15.33 4.68 11.70
N ARG A 133 15.64 4.36 12.95
CA ARG A 133 15.06 5.00 14.14
C ARG A 133 16.10 5.89 14.81
N VAL A 134 16.08 7.19 14.48
CA VAL A 134 17.07 8.17 14.93
C VAL A 134 16.43 9.11 15.96
N ARG A 135 16.81 8.99 17.22
CA ARG A 135 16.29 9.84 18.31
C ARG A 135 17.11 11.13 18.38
N LEU A 136 16.44 12.27 18.45
CA LEU A 136 17.03 13.62 18.39
C LEU A 136 16.87 14.42 19.68
N ALA A 137 15.90 14.05 20.54
CA ALA A 137 15.67 14.66 21.85
C ALA A 137 15.18 13.60 22.85
N ASP A 138 15.37 13.84 24.14
CA ASP A 138 15.04 12.91 25.23
C ASP A 138 14.11 13.42 26.31
N ASP A 139 14.13 14.71 26.60
CA ASP A 139 13.24 15.31 27.57
C ASP A 139 12.91 16.77 27.24
N GLY A 140 12.06 17.38 28.08
CA GLY A 140 11.75 18.80 28.02
C GLY A 140 10.53 19.13 27.16
N THR A 141 10.64 20.18 26.36
CA THR A 141 9.54 20.71 25.54
C THR A 141 10.06 21.06 24.15
N ALA A 142 9.36 20.61 23.11
CA ALA A 142 9.78 20.81 21.73
C ALA A 142 8.67 21.44 20.87
N PRO A 143 8.99 22.50 20.10
CA PRO A 143 8.16 22.92 18.98
C PRO A 143 8.14 21.83 17.91
N TYR A 144 7.01 21.65 17.23
CA TYR A 144 6.86 20.68 16.15
C TYR A 144 5.90 21.15 15.07
N ALA A 145 6.04 20.57 13.88
CA ALA A 145 5.06 20.61 12.81
C ALA A 145 5.06 19.25 12.10
N ARG A 146 3.90 18.69 11.78
CA ARG A 146 3.80 17.36 11.16
C ARG A 146 2.49 17.17 10.43
N TYR A 147 2.51 16.28 9.46
CA TYR A 147 1.27 15.77 8.91
C TYR A 147 0.78 14.62 9.77
N ARG A 148 -0.53 14.55 10.00
CA ARG A 148 -1.19 13.45 10.70
C ARG A 148 -2.34 12.88 9.90
N ASP A 149 -3.33 13.69 9.58
CA ASP A 149 -4.50 13.26 8.81
C ASP A 149 -4.26 13.31 7.30
N LEU A 150 -3.35 14.17 6.87
CA LEU A 150 -3.04 14.45 5.48
C LEU A 150 -1.63 13.98 5.11
N VAL A 151 -1.32 14.09 3.83
CA VAL A 151 0.04 13.97 3.30
C VAL A 151 0.27 15.12 2.32
N PRO A 152 1.52 15.58 2.13
CA PRO A 152 1.84 16.61 1.13
C PRO A 152 1.39 16.17 -0.27
N ALA A 153 0.92 17.12 -1.08
CA ALA A 153 0.47 16.82 -2.45
C ALA A 153 1.66 16.61 -3.39
N GLU A 154 2.71 17.43 -3.23
CA GLU A 154 3.90 17.46 -4.10
C GLU A 154 5.18 17.04 -3.36
N GLY A 155 5.15 17.00 -2.03
CA GLY A 155 6.28 16.58 -1.20
C GLY A 155 6.46 15.06 -1.10
N GLU A 156 7.72 14.63 -1.08
CA GLU A 156 8.10 13.26 -0.74
C GLU A 156 8.34 13.13 0.76
N VAL A 157 7.61 12.23 1.40
CA VAL A 157 7.79 11.94 2.83
C VAL A 157 9.11 11.20 3.03
N LEU A 158 10.03 11.74 3.82
CA LEU A 158 11.31 11.08 4.10
C LEU A 158 11.32 10.36 5.45
N ALA A 159 10.62 10.93 6.45
CA ALA A 159 10.52 10.34 7.77
C ALA A 159 9.21 10.67 8.47
N ALA A 160 8.74 9.70 9.24
CA ALA A 160 7.75 9.85 10.28
C ALA A 160 8.41 10.05 11.65
N THR A 161 7.69 9.76 12.73
CA THR A 161 8.18 10.00 14.09
C THR A 161 8.44 8.68 14.82
N VAL A 162 9.50 8.62 15.62
CA VAL A 162 9.70 7.57 16.63
C VAL A 162 9.57 8.19 18.02
N ARG A 163 8.96 7.50 18.98
CA ARG A 163 8.83 7.94 20.39
C ARG A 163 9.00 6.77 21.34
N GLY A 164 9.97 6.87 22.25
CA GLY A 164 10.42 5.72 23.03
C GLY A 164 10.86 4.61 22.09
N ASP A 165 10.28 3.43 22.25
CA ASP A 165 10.45 2.27 21.36
C ASP A 165 9.28 2.07 20.39
N ARG A 166 8.41 3.08 20.22
CA ARG A 166 7.24 3.00 19.36
C ARG A 166 7.42 3.83 18.10
N ASP A 167 7.11 3.20 16.98
CA ASP A 167 6.98 3.86 15.70
C ASP A 167 5.63 4.58 15.61
N ARG A 168 5.64 5.79 15.05
CA ARG A 168 4.46 6.64 14.79
C ARG A 168 4.43 6.99 13.31
N PRO A 169 4.16 6.02 12.43
CA PRO A 169 4.22 6.21 10.99
C PRO A 169 3.25 7.29 10.48
N GLU A 170 2.13 7.49 11.18
CA GLU A 170 1.14 8.53 10.92
C GLU A 170 1.65 9.96 11.20
N GLU A 171 2.65 10.11 12.06
CA GLU A 171 3.19 11.42 12.45
C GLU A 171 4.37 11.81 11.53
N THR A 172 4.07 12.24 10.30
CA THR A 172 5.07 12.61 9.28
C THR A 172 5.79 13.91 9.63
N SER A 173 7.10 13.85 9.86
CA SER A 173 7.88 14.97 10.41
C SER A 173 9.01 15.48 9.51
N VAL A 174 9.37 14.74 8.45
CA VAL A 174 10.36 15.18 7.45
C VAL A 174 9.85 14.97 6.03
N VAL A 175 9.87 16.03 5.23
CA VAL A 175 9.39 16.03 3.85
C VAL A 175 10.34 16.83 2.96
N ALA A 176 10.60 16.34 1.75
CA ALA A 176 11.37 17.03 0.72
C ALA A 176 10.46 17.50 -0.42
N TRP A 177 10.69 18.72 -0.91
CA TRP A 177 9.99 19.31 -2.06
C TRP A 177 10.97 19.83 -3.10
N HIS A 178 10.52 19.82 -4.35
CA HIS A 178 11.25 20.35 -5.50
C HIS A 178 10.38 21.35 -6.30
N PRO A 179 10.02 22.51 -5.73
CA PRO A 179 9.21 23.50 -6.42
C PRO A 179 10.01 24.17 -7.54
N GLY A 180 9.68 23.86 -8.80
CA GLY A 180 10.46 24.28 -9.96
C GLY A 180 11.90 23.74 -9.88
N ASP A 181 12.90 24.64 -9.97
CA ASP A 181 14.32 24.28 -9.82
C ASP A 181 14.81 24.34 -8.35
N GLY A 182 13.89 24.62 -7.41
CA GLY A 182 14.14 24.74 -5.98
C GLY A 182 14.31 23.41 -5.26
N MET A 183 14.82 23.46 -4.03
CA MET A 183 14.85 22.30 -3.14
C MET A 183 14.57 22.74 -1.71
N VAL A 184 13.58 22.12 -1.09
CA VAL A 184 13.16 22.43 0.28
C VAL A 184 13.16 21.16 1.12
N LEU A 185 13.76 21.22 2.30
CA LEU A 185 13.60 20.21 3.34
C LEU A 185 12.82 20.80 4.51
N GLY A 186 11.68 20.20 4.83
CA GLY A 186 10.96 20.47 6.06
C GLY A 186 11.34 19.45 7.11
N VAL A 187 11.74 19.92 8.28
CA VAL A 187 12.01 19.09 9.46
C VAL A 187 11.24 19.67 10.63
N GLY A 188 10.06 19.13 10.88
CA GLY A 188 9.25 19.48 12.03
C GLY A 188 9.52 18.64 13.28
N SER A 189 10.48 17.71 13.21
CA SER A 189 11.02 16.97 14.36
C SER A 189 11.85 17.88 15.30
N PRO A 190 12.08 17.48 16.57
CA PRO A 190 12.75 18.33 17.56
C PRO A 190 14.25 18.51 17.28
N LEU A 191 14.61 19.63 16.65
CA LEU A 191 15.98 20.06 16.41
C LEU A 191 16.44 21.11 17.45
N LEU A 192 16.58 20.72 18.72
CA LEU A 192 16.76 21.65 19.85
C LEU A 192 18.23 21.93 20.22
N PHE A 193 18.71 23.17 20.08
CA PHE A 193 20.09 23.61 20.33
C PHE A 193 20.31 24.28 21.69
N ASP A 194 19.28 24.91 22.26
CA ASP A 194 19.33 25.53 23.60
C ASP A 194 18.91 24.55 24.71
N ALA A 195 18.39 23.37 24.35
CA ALA A 195 18.05 22.30 25.28
C ALA A 195 19.29 21.56 25.80
N ASP A 196 19.23 21.12 27.06
CA ASP A 196 20.29 20.31 27.68
C ASP A 196 20.10 18.81 27.40
N LEU A 197 20.29 18.42 26.15
CA LEU A 197 20.14 17.03 25.70
C LEU A 197 21.28 16.14 26.18
N ASP A 198 21.00 14.86 26.45
CA ASP A 198 22.05 13.83 26.60
C ASP A 198 22.97 13.83 25.37
N GLY A 199 24.25 13.54 25.60
CA GLY A 199 25.30 13.61 24.59
C GLY A 199 24.97 12.85 23.31
N ARG A 200 24.31 11.69 23.41
CA ARG A 200 23.99 10.86 22.23
C ARG A 200 22.95 11.50 21.30
N TYR A 201 21.93 12.17 21.86
CA TYR A 201 20.89 12.82 21.07
C TYR A 201 21.39 14.14 20.49
N ARG A 202 22.22 14.85 21.27
CA ARG A 202 22.98 16.02 20.81
C ARG A 202 23.84 15.68 19.59
N GLU A 203 24.58 14.57 19.64
CA GLU A 203 25.40 14.09 18.52
C GLU A 203 24.56 13.65 17.31
N ALA A 204 23.44 12.94 17.53
CA ALA A 204 22.54 12.56 16.46
C ALA A 204 21.90 13.77 15.75
N ARG A 205 21.41 14.74 16.52
CA ARG A 205 20.89 16.02 16.01
C ARG A 205 21.97 16.77 15.22
N ASP A 206 23.19 16.86 15.75
CA ASP A 206 24.31 17.51 15.06
C ASP A 206 24.61 16.84 13.70
N ALA A 207 24.68 15.50 13.67
CA ALA A 207 24.96 14.74 12.46
C ALA A 207 23.86 14.91 11.41
N PHE A 208 22.58 14.81 11.84
CA PHE A 208 21.43 14.96 10.96
C PHE A 208 21.37 16.35 10.32
N VAL A 209 21.44 17.42 11.13
CA VAL A 209 21.35 18.80 10.61
C VAL A 209 22.53 19.11 9.69
N ALA A 210 23.73 18.61 10.01
CA ALA A 210 24.89 18.78 9.13
C ALA A 210 24.69 18.09 7.78
N GLY A 211 24.23 16.83 7.77
CA GLY A 211 23.98 16.09 6.52
C GLY A 211 22.83 16.69 5.71
N ALA A 212 21.80 17.25 6.36
CA ALA A 212 20.71 17.96 5.70
C ALA A 212 21.17 19.24 4.99
N LEU A 213 21.99 20.06 5.65
CA LEU A 213 22.55 21.28 5.06
C LEU A 213 23.50 20.97 3.91
N GLU A 214 24.35 19.95 4.04
CA GLU A 214 25.26 19.53 2.97
C GLU A 214 24.51 18.94 1.76
N TRP A 215 23.43 18.19 2.00
CA TRP A 215 22.57 17.71 0.91
C TRP A 215 21.93 18.89 0.16
N LEU A 216 21.35 19.86 0.88
CA LEU A 216 20.77 21.05 0.28
C LEU A 216 21.78 21.85 -0.54
N ALA A 217 23.03 21.96 -0.07
CA ALA A 217 24.11 22.64 -0.77
C ALA A 217 24.65 21.87 -1.98
N GLY A 218 24.46 20.55 -2.02
CA GLY A 218 25.02 19.64 -3.04
C GLY A 218 24.40 19.78 -4.44
N GLY A 219 23.30 20.51 -4.59
CA GLY A 219 22.62 20.73 -5.87
C GLY A 219 21.31 19.95 -6.00
N ALA A 220 20.69 19.98 -7.18
CA ALA A 220 19.41 19.31 -7.42
C ALA A 220 19.57 17.78 -7.37
N ASP A 221 18.83 17.12 -6.49
CA ASP A 221 18.80 15.66 -6.36
C ASP A 221 17.37 15.14 -6.45
N GLY A 222 16.92 14.81 -7.66
CA GLY A 222 15.58 14.30 -7.92
C GLY A 222 15.31 12.89 -7.39
N ARG A 223 16.30 12.21 -6.76
CA ARG A 223 16.08 10.87 -6.19
C ARG A 223 15.09 10.88 -5.04
N TYR A 224 14.97 12.01 -4.35
CA TYR A 224 14.09 12.22 -3.19
C TYR A 224 12.88 13.09 -3.54
N ALA A 225 12.59 13.26 -4.84
CA ALA A 225 11.39 13.94 -5.31
C ALA A 225 10.19 12.98 -5.32
N ARG A 226 9.01 13.55 -5.07
CA ARG A 226 7.72 12.85 -5.14
C ARG A 226 7.52 12.28 -6.54
N PRO A 227 7.20 10.99 -6.70
CA PRO A 227 6.88 10.46 -8.02
C PRO A 227 5.64 11.11 -8.62
N ALA A 228 5.74 11.60 -9.86
CA ALA A 228 4.63 12.19 -10.60
C ALA A 228 4.33 11.43 -11.90
N SER A 229 5.12 10.41 -12.25
CA SER A 229 5.02 9.64 -13.47
C SER A 229 5.36 8.16 -13.25
N GLY A 230 4.97 7.29 -14.18
CA GLY A 230 5.38 5.89 -14.16
C GLY A 230 6.91 5.70 -14.12
N ARG A 231 7.67 6.56 -14.82
CA ARG A 231 9.14 6.54 -14.80
C ARG A 231 9.69 6.87 -13.40
N ASP A 232 9.05 7.75 -12.66
CA ASP A 232 9.46 8.03 -11.28
C ASP A 232 9.15 6.86 -10.35
N PHE A 233 8.01 6.18 -10.55
CA PHE A 233 7.69 4.98 -9.78
C PHE A 233 8.63 3.81 -10.07
N GLU A 234 9.16 3.70 -11.28
CA GLU A 234 10.22 2.72 -11.60
C GLU A 234 11.48 2.92 -10.74
N ARG A 235 11.81 4.16 -10.36
CA ARG A 235 12.91 4.46 -9.42
C ARG A 235 12.62 3.86 -8.04
N HIS A 236 11.40 4.01 -7.54
CA HIS A 236 10.97 3.42 -6.26
C HIS A 236 11.05 1.90 -6.32
N ARG A 237 10.51 1.27 -7.38
CA ARG A 237 10.66 -0.18 -7.60
C ARG A 237 12.12 -0.58 -7.62
N GLY A 238 12.97 0.18 -8.32
CA GLY A 238 14.41 0.01 -8.45
C GLY A 238 15.12 -0.13 -7.10
N ARG A 239 14.80 0.75 -6.15
CA ARG A 239 15.36 0.75 -4.79
C ARG A 239 14.95 -0.47 -3.96
N LEU A 240 13.75 -1.00 -4.20
CA LEU A 240 13.23 -2.18 -3.51
C LEU A 240 13.54 -3.50 -4.24
N ARG A 241 14.21 -3.48 -5.40
CA ARG A 241 14.43 -4.71 -6.19
C ARG A 241 15.29 -5.76 -5.50
N GLY A 242 16.10 -5.36 -4.51
CA GLY A 242 16.97 -6.25 -3.75
C GLY A 242 16.28 -7.02 -2.63
N ASP A 243 15.05 -6.65 -2.27
CA ASP A 243 14.26 -7.35 -1.25
C ASP A 243 13.79 -8.73 -1.79
N PRO A 244 14.21 -9.86 -1.18
CA PRO A 244 13.85 -11.20 -1.63
C PRO A 244 12.40 -11.60 -1.27
N HIS A 245 11.70 -10.82 -0.45
CA HIS A 245 10.28 -11.01 -0.10
C HIS A 245 9.34 -10.25 -1.03
N ARG A 246 9.84 -9.28 -1.78
CA ARG A 246 9.01 -8.45 -2.67
C ARG A 246 8.54 -9.24 -3.90
N PRO A 247 7.21 -9.41 -4.11
CA PRO A 247 6.66 -10.06 -5.28
C PRO A 247 7.12 -9.39 -6.58
N ARG A 248 7.37 -10.20 -7.61
CA ARG A 248 7.87 -9.76 -8.92
C ARG A 248 6.90 -9.99 -10.06
N TYR A 249 5.94 -10.89 -9.91
CA TYR A 249 4.88 -11.07 -10.90
C TYR A 249 3.47 -10.80 -10.37
N HIS A 250 3.28 -10.69 -9.06
CA HIS A 250 2.06 -10.10 -8.51
C HIS A 250 2.07 -8.58 -8.68
N LEU A 251 0.87 -8.02 -8.79
CA LEU A 251 0.70 -6.57 -8.80
C LEU A 251 0.92 -6.05 -7.37
N SER A 252 2.06 -5.41 -7.17
CA SER A 252 2.49 -4.81 -5.90
C SER A 252 2.67 -3.30 -6.06
N PRO A 253 2.61 -2.49 -4.99
CA PRO A 253 2.84 -1.06 -5.10
C PRO A 253 4.29 -0.77 -5.50
N PRO A 254 4.56 0.39 -6.14
CA PRO A 254 5.93 0.76 -6.48
C PRO A 254 6.83 0.90 -5.25
N ALA A 255 6.26 1.39 -4.15
CA ALA A 255 6.75 1.36 -2.76
C ALA A 255 5.54 1.67 -1.85
N ASN A 256 5.68 1.58 -0.53
CA ASN A 256 4.64 1.90 0.45
C ASN A 256 3.47 0.90 0.48
N TRP A 257 2.28 1.38 0.83
CA TRP A 257 1.09 0.58 1.14
C TRP A 257 0.22 0.34 -0.07
N LEU A 258 -0.27 -0.90 -0.23
CA LEU A 258 -1.36 -1.28 -1.12
C LEU A 258 -2.33 -2.16 -0.36
N ASN A 259 -3.63 -1.88 -0.50
CA ASN A 259 -4.68 -2.83 -0.14
C ASN A 259 -5.67 -3.04 -1.30
N ASP A 260 -6.94 -2.72 -1.09
CA ASP A 260 -8.04 -3.17 -1.94
C ASP A 260 -7.81 -2.81 -3.42
N PRO A 261 -7.99 -3.75 -4.37
CA PRO A 261 -8.16 -3.43 -5.77
C PRO A 261 -9.41 -2.57 -5.96
N ASN A 262 -9.31 -1.55 -6.80
CA ASN A 262 -10.34 -0.56 -7.01
C ASN A 262 -10.46 -0.18 -8.49
N GLY A 263 -11.64 0.31 -8.87
CA GLY A 263 -11.89 0.81 -10.21
C GLY A 263 -11.50 -0.10 -11.37
N LEU A 264 -11.52 -1.43 -11.20
CA LEU A 264 -10.99 -2.35 -12.21
C LEU A 264 -11.77 -2.24 -13.53
N VAL A 265 -11.11 -1.88 -14.63
CA VAL A 265 -11.78 -1.66 -15.91
C VAL A 265 -10.89 -1.92 -17.11
N ARG A 266 -11.46 -2.53 -18.16
CA ARG A 266 -10.83 -2.62 -19.48
C ARG A 266 -11.34 -1.46 -20.35
N PHE A 267 -10.46 -0.49 -20.63
CA PHE A 267 -10.81 0.71 -21.39
C PHE A 267 -9.68 1.07 -22.36
N GLY A 268 -10.03 1.61 -23.54
CA GLY A 268 -9.02 2.00 -24.54
C GLY A 268 -8.08 0.87 -24.99
N GLY A 269 -8.50 -0.41 -24.88
CA GLY A 269 -7.68 -1.57 -25.20
C GLY A 269 -6.67 -1.97 -24.11
N ARG A 270 -6.69 -1.33 -22.95
CA ARG A 270 -5.82 -1.61 -21.79
C ARG A 270 -6.61 -2.13 -20.61
N TYR A 271 -5.96 -2.92 -19.77
CA TYR A 271 -6.41 -3.25 -18.44
C TYR A 271 -5.96 -2.14 -17.48
N HIS A 272 -6.88 -1.59 -16.70
CA HIS A 272 -6.61 -0.61 -15.66
C HIS A 272 -6.94 -1.24 -14.31
N VAL A 273 -5.95 -1.27 -13.42
CA VAL A 273 -6.12 -1.70 -12.02
C VAL A 273 -5.76 -0.51 -11.15
N PHE A 274 -6.75 0.05 -10.47
CA PHE A 274 -6.51 0.98 -9.37
C PHE A 274 -6.48 0.20 -8.06
N TYR A 275 -5.97 0.83 -7.02
CA TYR A 275 -5.91 0.21 -5.70
C TYR A 275 -5.74 1.27 -4.63
N GLN A 276 -6.20 0.99 -3.41
CA GLN A 276 -5.92 1.87 -2.27
C GLN A 276 -4.41 1.97 -2.05
N TYR A 277 -3.90 3.18 -1.89
CA TYR A 277 -2.48 3.51 -1.83
C TYR A 277 -2.21 4.56 -0.75
N ASN A 278 -1.23 4.35 0.12
CA ASN A 278 -0.73 5.44 0.99
C ASN A 278 0.67 5.87 0.52
N PRO A 279 0.83 7.09 0.01
CA PRO A 279 2.14 7.55 -0.44
C PRO A 279 3.06 7.97 0.72
N GLY A 280 2.53 8.15 1.93
CA GLY A 280 3.30 8.53 3.12
C GLY A 280 4.16 7.39 3.69
N GLY A 281 3.81 6.13 3.44
CA GLY A 281 4.56 4.98 3.93
C GLY A 281 3.79 3.66 3.86
N PRO A 282 4.41 2.54 4.26
CA PRO A 282 3.81 1.21 4.22
C PRO A 282 2.84 0.96 5.39
N TYR A 283 1.85 1.85 5.56
CA TYR A 283 0.80 1.76 6.57
C TYR A 283 -0.52 2.33 6.04
N HIS A 284 -1.65 1.87 6.57
CA HIS A 284 -2.97 2.41 6.25
C HIS A 284 -3.21 3.74 6.98
N HIS A 285 -3.55 4.81 6.25
CA HIS A 285 -3.98 6.09 6.81
C HIS A 285 -4.60 7.00 5.73
N SER A 286 -3.86 7.97 5.20
CA SER A 286 -4.31 8.92 4.16
C SER A 286 -4.39 8.25 2.79
N ILE A 287 -5.49 7.53 2.54
CA ILE A 287 -5.64 6.69 1.35
C ILE A 287 -5.88 7.51 0.09
N HIS A 288 -5.11 7.18 -0.93
CA HIS A 288 -5.18 7.60 -2.33
C HIS A 288 -5.53 6.40 -3.21
N TRP A 289 -5.75 6.61 -4.50
CA TRP A 289 -5.78 5.51 -5.47
C TRP A 289 -4.50 5.47 -6.30
N GLY A 290 -3.72 4.41 -6.13
CA GLY A 290 -2.65 4.07 -7.08
C GLY A 290 -3.24 3.51 -8.38
N HIS A 291 -2.43 3.45 -9.43
CA HIS A 291 -2.89 3.04 -10.76
C HIS A 291 -1.79 2.26 -11.49
N ALA A 292 -2.15 1.09 -12.00
CA ALA A 292 -1.32 0.32 -12.91
C ALA A 292 -2.10 -0.05 -14.18
N THR A 293 -1.40 -0.09 -15.32
CA THR A 293 -1.97 -0.52 -16.59
C THR A 293 -1.21 -1.68 -17.22
N SER A 294 -1.93 -2.50 -17.98
CA SER A 294 -1.35 -3.58 -18.78
C SER A 294 -2.05 -3.72 -20.13
N GLU A 295 -1.32 -4.14 -21.14
CA GLU A 295 -1.88 -4.52 -22.45
C GLU A 295 -2.14 -6.03 -22.56
N ASP A 296 -1.58 -6.83 -21.65
CA ASP A 296 -1.58 -8.29 -21.74
C ASP A 296 -1.89 -9.02 -20.42
N LEU A 297 -2.35 -8.29 -19.41
CA LEU A 297 -2.71 -8.76 -18.07
C LEU A 297 -1.52 -9.19 -17.19
N VAL A 298 -0.30 -9.12 -17.73
CA VAL A 298 0.89 -9.74 -17.14
C VAL A 298 1.98 -8.73 -16.92
N HIS A 299 2.28 -7.91 -17.92
CA HIS A 299 3.29 -6.87 -17.84
C HIS A 299 2.61 -5.55 -17.51
N TRP A 300 2.91 -5.01 -16.34
CA TRP A 300 2.29 -3.83 -15.77
C TRP A 300 3.23 -2.63 -15.83
N ARG A 301 2.63 -1.45 -15.92
CA ARG A 301 3.31 -0.15 -15.80
C ARG A 301 2.59 0.66 -14.74
N ASP A 302 3.36 1.30 -13.87
CA ASP A 302 2.81 2.28 -12.94
C ASP A 302 2.34 3.50 -13.74
N GLU A 303 1.20 4.04 -13.34
CA GLU A 303 0.69 5.32 -13.79
C GLU A 303 0.70 6.31 -12.61
N PRO A 304 0.54 7.62 -12.85
CA PRO A 304 0.39 8.60 -11.78
C PRO A 304 -0.74 8.21 -10.80
N VAL A 305 -0.62 8.65 -9.55
CA VAL A 305 -1.70 8.50 -8.55
C VAL A 305 -2.99 9.09 -9.11
N ALA A 306 -4.05 8.29 -9.14
CA ALA A 306 -5.30 8.60 -9.84
C ALA A 306 -6.23 9.48 -9.00
N LEU A 307 -6.41 9.15 -7.71
CA LEU A 307 -7.21 9.94 -6.77
C LEU A 307 -6.40 10.31 -5.54
N THR A 308 -6.53 11.56 -5.12
CA THR A 308 -5.87 12.16 -3.95
C THR A 308 -6.94 12.79 -3.07
N PRO A 309 -6.91 12.64 -1.73
CA PRO A 309 -7.81 13.34 -0.81
C PRO A 309 -7.87 14.85 -1.08
N SER A 310 -9.07 15.44 -1.09
CA SER A 310 -9.22 16.89 -1.14
C SER A 310 -9.17 17.46 0.28
N PRO A 311 -8.22 18.35 0.64
CA PRO A 311 -8.07 18.83 2.02
C PRO A 311 -9.34 19.40 2.68
N ASP A 312 -10.20 20.04 1.88
CA ASP A 312 -11.48 20.63 2.34
C ASP A 312 -12.71 19.82 1.90
N GLY A 313 -12.50 18.69 1.22
CA GLY A 313 -13.55 17.90 0.59
C GLY A 313 -14.17 16.83 1.51
N PRO A 314 -15.21 16.13 1.01
CA PRO A 314 -15.83 14.99 1.69
C PRO A 314 -14.94 13.74 1.78
N ASP A 315 -13.76 13.78 1.17
CA ASP A 315 -12.78 12.68 1.15
C ASP A 315 -11.43 13.08 1.76
N ARG A 316 -11.41 14.15 2.58
CA ARG A 316 -10.22 14.68 3.25
C ARG A 316 -9.39 13.60 3.94
N ASP A 317 -10.04 12.70 4.65
CA ASP A 317 -9.37 11.71 5.49
C ASP A 317 -9.00 10.44 4.69
N GLY A 318 -9.48 10.31 3.45
CA GLY A 318 -9.16 9.21 2.55
C GLY A 318 -10.13 9.08 1.37
N CYS A 319 -9.58 8.67 0.22
CA CYS A 319 -10.34 8.14 -0.92
C CYS A 319 -10.34 6.60 -0.83
N TRP A 320 -11.28 6.02 -0.08
CA TRP A 320 -11.35 4.57 0.12
C TRP A 320 -11.98 3.83 -1.07
N SER A 321 -12.39 2.58 -0.86
CA SER A 321 -12.72 1.65 -1.92
C SER A 321 -13.95 2.05 -2.72
N GLY A 322 -14.02 1.54 -3.95
CA GLY A 322 -14.96 1.94 -4.95
C GLY A 322 -14.78 1.22 -6.27
N CYS A 323 -15.68 1.49 -7.21
CA CYS A 323 -15.73 0.83 -8.52
C CYS A 323 -15.60 1.84 -9.67
N ALA A 324 -15.35 1.31 -10.87
CA ALA A 324 -15.37 2.08 -12.11
C ALA A 324 -16.53 1.61 -12.99
N VAL A 325 -17.21 2.55 -13.61
CA VAL A 325 -18.28 2.32 -14.58
C VAL A 325 -18.06 3.21 -15.80
N VAL A 326 -18.64 2.85 -16.94
CA VAL A 326 -18.59 3.66 -18.16
C VAL A 326 -19.98 4.19 -18.45
N GLU A 327 -20.16 5.51 -18.32
CA GLU A 327 -21.41 6.22 -18.62
C GLU A 327 -21.20 7.02 -19.92
N ASP A 328 -22.01 6.75 -20.95
CA ASP A 328 -21.93 7.44 -22.26
C ASP A 328 -20.52 7.50 -22.87
N GLY A 329 -19.75 6.42 -22.69
CA GLY A 329 -18.37 6.30 -23.18
C GLY A 329 -17.31 6.95 -22.28
N ILE A 330 -17.70 7.56 -21.17
CA ILE A 330 -16.79 8.23 -20.23
C ILE A 330 -16.64 7.38 -18.96
N PRO A 331 -15.42 6.91 -18.65
CA PRO A 331 -15.17 6.24 -17.38
C PRO A 331 -15.39 7.17 -16.19
N SER A 332 -16.12 6.67 -15.20
CA SER A 332 -16.45 7.34 -13.94
C SER A 332 -16.14 6.39 -12.79
N VAL A 333 -15.72 6.93 -11.67
CA VAL A 333 -15.46 6.15 -10.44
C VAL A 333 -16.39 6.63 -9.33
N LEU A 334 -16.97 5.66 -8.62
CA LEU A 334 -17.66 5.91 -7.35
C LEU A 334 -16.84 5.29 -6.24
N TYR A 335 -16.46 6.09 -5.25
CA TYR A 335 -15.57 5.70 -4.16
C TYR A 335 -16.07 6.27 -2.84
N THR A 336 -15.70 5.65 -1.73
CA THR A 336 -16.06 6.16 -0.40
C THR A 336 -15.11 7.29 0.00
N GLY A 337 -15.67 8.49 0.20
CA GLY A 337 -14.96 9.61 0.80
C GLY A 337 -15.07 9.59 2.32
N GLY A 338 -13.92 9.70 3.00
CA GLY A 338 -13.83 9.85 4.44
C GLY A 338 -13.76 11.30 4.90
N ARG A 339 -14.66 11.69 5.82
CA ARG A 339 -14.58 12.97 6.52
C ARG A 339 -15.12 12.93 7.94
N GLY A 340 -14.25 13.12 8.92
CA GLY A 340 -14.58 13.03 10.33
C GLY A 340 -15.09 11.64 10.68
N ARG A 341 -16.39 11.53 10.97
CA ARG A 341 -17.04 10.24 11.26
C ARG A 341 -17.92 9.73 10.12
N ASP A 342 -17.79 10.33 8.94
CA ASP A 342 -18.61 10.03 7.77
C ASP A 342 -17.84 9.26 6.71
N GLN A 343 -18.55 8.28 6.15
CA GLN A 343 -18.17 7.49 4.99
C GLN A 343 -19.28 7.66 3.96
N LEU A 344 -19.03 8.40 2.87
CA LEU A 344 -20.08 8.76 1.92
C LEU A 344 -19.60 8.64 0.47
N PRO A 345 -20.45 8.21 -0.48
CA PRO A 345 -20.06 8.01 -1.86
C PRO A 345 -19.73 9.33 -2.55
N CYS A 346 -18.56 9.36 -3.15
CA CYS A 346 -18.07 10.44 -4.00
C CYS A 346 -17.94 9.93 -5.44
N LEU A 347 -18.21 10.82 -6.40
CA LEU A 347 -18.11 10.58 -7.83
C LEU A 347 -16.94 11.37 -8.42
N ALA A 348 -16.17 10.75 -9.31
CA ALA A 348 -15.23 11.46 -10.17
C ALA A 348 -15.31 10.93 -11.60
N ARG A 349 -15.07 11.80 -12.59
CA ARG A 349 -15.07 11.45 -14.01
C ARG A 349 -13.66 11.56 -14.59
N ALA A 350 -13.29 10.63 -15.46
CA ALA A 350 -12.01 10.69 -16.14
C ALA A 350 -11.91 11.96 -16.98
N ALA A 351 -10.77 12.64 -16.94
CA ALA A 351 -10.53 13.83 -17.73
C ALA A 351 -10.30 13.51 -19.22
N ASP A 352 -9.77 12.31 -19.50
CA ASP A 352 -9.49 11.79 -20.85
C ASP A 352 -9.36 10.26 -20.83
N ASP A 353 -9.17 9.66 -22.01
CA ASP A 353 -9.09 8.21 -22.20
C ASP A 353 -7.87 7.52 -21.55
N SER A 354 -6.90 8.29 -21.02
CA SER A 354 -5.73 7.72 -20.34
C SER A 354 -6.05 7.24 -18.92
N LEU A 355 -7.12 7.77 -18.32
CA LEU A 355 -7.55 7.51 -16.93
C LEU A 355 -6.51 7.89 -15.87
N ARG A 356 -5.58 8.78 -16.21
CA ARG A 356 -4.54 9.29 -15.29
C ARG A 356 -5.00 10.44 -14.41
N THR A 357 -6.09 11.10 -14.79
CA THR A 357 -6.57 12.30 -14.12
C THR A 357 -8.10 12.29 -14.05
N TRP A 358 -8.61 12.72 -12.91
CA TRP A 358 -10.02 12.62 -12.56
C TRP A 358 -10.53 13.96 -12.05
N THR A 359 -11.71 14.36 -12.53
CA THR A 359 -12.43 15.53 -12.04
C THR A 359 -13.50 15.07 -11.06
N LYS A 360 -13.30 15.37 -9.77
CA LYS A 360 -14.29 15.10 -8.73
C LYS A 360 -15.55 15.93 -8.96
N HIS A 361 -16.72 15.34 -8.73
CA HIS A 361 -17.99 16.02 -8.87
C HIS A 361 -18.15 17.13 -7.84
N ALA A 362 -18.68 18.29 -8.24
CA ALA A 362 -18.81 19.46 -7.37
C ALA A 362 -19.80 19.24 -6.21
N ASP A 363 -20.84 18.43 -6.46
CA ASP A 363 -21.88 18.11 -5.48
C ASP A 363 -21.56 16.85 -4.65
N ASN A 364 -20.30 16.40 -4.60
CA ASN A 364 -19.93 15.30 -3.72
C ASN A 364 -20.21 15.66 -2.25
N PRO A 365 -20.70 14.71 -1.43
CA PRO A 365 -21.02 13.32 -1.78
C PRO A 365 -22.38 13.17 -2.51
N VAL A 366 -22.48 12.18 -3.41
CA VAL A 366 -23.69 11.94 -4.23
C VAL A 366 -24.83 11.25 -3.48
N ILE A 367 -24.54 10.68 -2.31
CA ILE A 367 -25.54 10.30 -1.30
C ILE A 367 -25.16 11.07 -0.02
N PRO A 368 -25.99 12.02 0.44
CA PRO A 368 -25.58 12.98 1.48
C PRO A 368 -25.61 12.40 2.90
N ALA A 369 -26.30 11.27 3.11
CA ALA A 369 -26.36 10.57 4.39
C ALA A 369 -26.74 9.10 4.19
N PRO A 370 -26.33 8.19 5.09
CA PRO A 370 -26.86 6.83 5.15
C PRO A 370 -28.40 6.84 5.38
N PRO A 371 -29.10 5.74 5.08
CA PRO A 371 -30.55 5.65 5.29
C PRO A 371 -30.90 5.70 6.78
N GLU A 372 -32.08 6.24 7.12
CA GLU A 372 -32.55 6.33 8.52
C GLU A 372 -32.99 4.97 9.08
N GLU A 373 -33.48 4.07 8.23
CA GLU A 373 -33.85 2.71 8.57
C GLU A 373 -33.29 1.75 7.51
N PRO A 374 -32.73 0.58 7.90
CA PRO A 374 -32.56 0.10 9.27
C PRO A 374 -31.45 0.83 10.04
N ASP A 375 -31.38 0.63 11.37
CA ASP A 375 -30.31 1.16 12.20
C ASP A 375 -28.97 0.52 11.82
N LEU A 376 -28.05 1.34 11.32
CA LEU A 376 -26.76 0.88 10.83
C LEU A 376 -25.73 0.83 11.96
N VAL A 377 -24.85 -0.17 11.92
CA VAL A 377 -23.73 -0.27 12.86
C VAL A 377 -22.87 0.98 12.75
N GLY A 378 -22.52 1.57 13.89
CA GLY A 378 -21.49 2.60 14.02
C GLY A 378 -20.38 2.16 14.98
N SER A 379 -19.30 2.93 15.02
CA SER A 379 -18.13 2.69 15.86
C SER A 379 -17.64 3.98 16.52
N GLU A 380 -16.57 3.91 17.33
CA GLU A 380 -15.90 5.10 17.86
C GLU A 380 -15.47 6.04 16.72
N HIS A 381 -15.00 5.45 15.62
CA HIS A 381 -14.52 6.17 14.45
C HIS A 381 -15.64 6.57 13.48
N TRP A 382 -16.66 5.72 13.29
CA TRP A 382 -17.68 5.94 12.27
C TRP A 382 -19.08 6.14 12.85
N ARG A 383 -19.82 7.11 12.32
CA ARG A 383 -21.23 7.31 12.68
C ARG A 383 -22.07 6.15 12.16
N ALA A 384 -21.77 5.68 10.96
CA ALA A 384 -22.32 4.48 10.35
C ALA A 384 -21.23 3.84 9.47
N GLU A 385 -21.15 2.52 9.48
CA GLU A 385 -20.36 1.74 8.55
C GLU A 385 -21.09 1.75 7.20
N PHE A 386 -20.64 2.58 6.24
CA PHE A 386 -21.35 2.82 4.98
C PHE A 386 -20.34 3.10 3.86
N ARG A 387 -19.84 2.06 3.19
CA ARG A 387 -18.69 2.17 2.28
C ARG A 387 -18.67 1.11 1.17
N ASP A 388 -17.62 1.16 0.36
CA ASP A 388 -17.23 0.18 -0.64
C ASP A 388 -18.32 -0.08 -1.68
N HIS A 389 -18.34 0.79 -2.68
CA HIS A 389 -19.43 0.87 -3.64
C HIS A 389 -19.23 -0.07 -4.83
N ALA A 390 -20.27 -0.83 -5.18
CA ALA A 390 -20.35 -1.55 -6.45
C ALA A 390 -21.54 -1.06 -7.27
N VAL A 391 -21.29 -0.66 -8.52
CA VAL A 391 -22.28 -0.02 -9.38
C VAL A 391 -22.31 -0.73 -10.73
N TRP A 392 -23.51 -0.99 -11.24
CA TRP A 392 -23.71 -1.51 -12.59
C TRP A 392 -25.01 -0.98 -13.18
N ARG A 393 -25.18 -1.17 -14.50
CA ARG A 393 -26.40 -0.80 -15.22
C ARG A 393 -27.05 -2.03 -15.82
N ALA A 394 -28.34 -2.21 -15.55
CA ALA A 394 -29.17 -3.25 -16.15
C ALA A 394 -30.55 -2.68 -16.51
N ASP A 395 -31.06 -3.04 -17.69
CA ASP A 395 -32.39 -2.64 -18.17
C ASP A 395 -32.69 -1.13 -18.05
N GLY A 396 -31.69 -0.29 -18.34
CA GLY A 396 -31.79 1.16 -18.29
C GLY A 396 -31.66 1.77 -16.88
N THR A 397 -31.63 0.96 -15.83
CA THR A 397 -31.54 1.37 -14.42
C THR A 397 -30.11 1.19 -13.89
N TRP A 398 -29.63 2.16 -13.12
CA TRP A 398 -28.39 2.00 -12.34
C TRP A 398 -28.70 1.34 -11.00
N PHE A 399 -27.87 0.39 -10.60
CA PHE A 399 -27.89 -0.26 -9.30
C PHE A 399 -26.60 0.08 -8.56
N HIS A 400 -26.70 0.32 -7.27
CA HIS A 400 -25.57 0.68 -6.41
C HIS A 400 -25.67 -0.06 -5.08
N LEU A 401 -24.72 -0.95 -4.86
CA LEU A 401 -24.54 -1.64 -3.59
C LEU A 401 -23.57 -0.88 -2.68
N VAL A 402 -23.89 -0.87 -1.39
CA VAL A 402 -23.07 -0.29 -0.33
C VAL A 402 -22.91 -1.29 0.81
N GLY A 403 -21.67 -1.55 1.22
CA GLY A 403 -21.33 -2.38 2.36
C GLY A 403 -21.68 -1.69 3.67
N SER A 404 -22.30 -2.44 4.57
CA SER A 404 -22.76 -1.92 5.87
C SER A 404 -22.94 -3.06 6.89
N GLY A 405 -23.34 -2.71 8.11
CA GLY A 405 -23.91 -3.62 9.10
C GLY A 405 -25.26 -3.11 9.59
N VAL A 406 -26.18 -4.02 9.94
CA VAL A 406 -27.40 -3.69 10.69
C VAL A 406 -27.16 -4.00 12.16
N ALA A 407 -27.39 -3.00 13.03
CA ALA A 407 -27.16 -3.12 14.46
C ALA A 407 -27.88 -4.33 15.06
N ASP A 408 -27.17 -5.12 15.86
CA ASP A 408 -27.65 -6.36 16.50
C ASP A 408 -28.17 -7.46 15.53
N VAL A 409 -27.97 -7.32 14.21
CA VAL A 409 -28.42 -8.32 13.22
C VAL A 409 -27.23 -8.93 12.48
N GLY A 410 -26.39 -8.12 11.83
CA GLY A 410 -25.19 -8.58 11.12
C GLY A 410 -24.84 -7.75 9.89
N GLY A 411 -23.75 -8.13 9.21
CA GLY A 411 -23.29 -7.51 7.97
C GLY A 411 -24.35 -7.54 6.86
N THR A 412 -24.40 -6.48 6.05
CA THR A 412 -25.43 -6.31 5.02
C THR A 412 -24.90 -5.63 3.75
N ALA A 413 -25.53 -5.92 2.62
CA ALA A 413 -25.36 -5.18 1.37
C ALA A 413 -26.63 -4.37 1.11
N LEU A 414 -26.51 -3.04 1.19
CA LEU A 414 -27.60 -2.08 0.96
C LEU A 414 -27.74 -1.81 -0.54
N LEU A 415 -28.96 -1.71 -1.05
CA LEU A 415 -29.23 -1.38 -2.45
C LEU A 415 -29.84 0.01 -2.62
N TYR A 416 -29.30 0.71 -3.61
CA TYR A 416 -29.84 1.92 -4.20
C TYR A 416 -30.07 1.73 -5.69
N THR A 417 -31.05 2.44 -6.24
CA THR A 417 -31.31 2.48 -7.69
C THR A 417 -31.43 3.91 -8.18
N GLY A 418 -31.03 4.18 -9.42
CA GLY A 418 -31.02 5.52 -10.00
C GLY A 418 -31.20 5.56 -11.52
N GLU A 419 -31.58 6.73 -12.04
CA GLU A 419 -31.56 7.02 -13.49
C GLU A 419 -30.20 7.60 -13.96
N ALA A 420 -29.41 8.13 -13.02
CA ALA A 420 -28.07 8.69 -13.24
C ALA A 420 -27.16 8.41 -12.03
N LEU A 421 -25.84 8.52 -12.20
CA LEU A 421 -24.85 8.27 -11.13
C LEU A 421 -24.89 9.30 -9.97
N THR A 422 -25.74 10.32 -10.07
CA THR A 422 -25.95 11.38 -9.07
C THR A 422 -27.34 11.36 -8.45
N ASP A 423 -28.17 10.38 -8.79
CA ASP A 423 -29.56 10.29 -8.32
C ASP A 423 -29.84 8.87 -7.79
N TRP A 424 -29.90 8.73 -6.47
CA TRP A 424 -29.98 7.43 -5.81
C TRP A 424 -31.20 7.35 -4.89
N THR A 425 -32.04 6.34 -5.12
CA THR A 425 -33.16 5.99 -4.24
C THR A 425 -32.85 4.70 -3.49
N TYR A 426 -32.86 4.76 -2.16
CA TYR A 426 -32.67 3.58 -1.30
C TYR A 426 -33.81 2.57 -1.47
N ARG A 427 -33.47 1.28 -1.54
CA ARG A 427 -34.42 0.17 -1.75
C ARG A 427 -34.49 -0.86 -0.62
N GLY A 428 -33.56 -0.80 0.32
CA GLY A 428 -33.42 -1.83 1.37
C GLY A 428 -32.15 -2.67 1.19
N PRO A 429 -31.87 -3.60 2.13
CA PRO A 429 -30.80 -4.58 1.98
C PRO A 429 -31.19 -5.69 0.98
N ILE A 430 -30.25 -6.13 0.14
CA ILE A 430 -30.46 -7.30 -0.74
C ILE A 430 -30.23 -8.62 0.00
N LEU A 431 -29.33 -8.58 0.99
CA LEU A 431 -28.96 -9.70 1.83
C LEU A 431 -28.36 -9.15 3.13
N THR A 432 -28.74 -9.77 4.25
CA THR A 432 -28.17 -9.51 5.57
C THR A 432 -27.77 -10.84 6.19
N GLY A 433 -26.52 -10.95 6.61
CA GLY A 433 -26.02 -12.12 7.32
C GLY A 433 -26.38 -12.09 8.81
N ASP A 434 -26.21 -13.22 9.48
CA ASP A 434 -26.30 -13.30 10.94
C ASP A 434 -25.00 -12.83 11.60
N TRP A 435 -25.11 -12.17 12.74
CA TRP A 435 -23.96 -11.56 13.44
C TRP A 435 -22.85 -12.56 13.77
N GLU A 436 -23.20 -13.73 14.32
CA GLU A 436 -22.23 -14.75 14.77
C GLU A 436 -21.48 -15.37 13.60
N GLY A 437 -22.20 -15.68 12.52
CA GLY A 437 -21.64 -16.28 11.33
C GLY A 437 -20.97 -15.25 10.44
N ALA A 438 -21.72 -14.28 9.95
CA ALA A 438 -21.33 -13.35 8.89
C ALA A 438 -20.53 -12.14 9.36
N GLY A 439 -20.42 -11.90 10.66
CA GLY A 439 -19.77 -10.73 11.23
C GLY A 439 -20.68 -9.51 11.31
N PRO A 440 -20.23 -8.42 11.98
CA PRO A 440 -21.03 -7.24 12.24
C PRO A 440 -21.21 -6.33 11.02
N VAL A 441 -20.27 -6.36 10.08
CA VAL A 441 -20.20 -5.45 8.92
C VAL A 441 -19.72 -6.23 7.71
N TRP A 442 -20.25 -5.90 6.54
CA TRP A 442 -19.73 -6.35 5.26
C TRP A 442 -19.08 -5.19 4.50
N GLU A 443 -17.87 -5.45 4.03
CA GLU A 443 -17.03 -4.61 3.19
C GLU A 443 -16.99 -5.14 1.76
N CYS A 444 -16.71 -4.27 0.81
CA CYS A 444 -16.52 -4.59 -0.61
C CYS A 444 -17.59 -5.54 -1.21
N PRO A 445 -18.90 -5.29 -1.03
CA PRO A 445 -19.92 -6.10 -1.68
C PRO A 445 -19.84 -5.94 -3.21
N GLU A 446 -19.87 -7.04 -3.95
CA GLU A 446 -19.95 -7.00 -5.41
C GLU A 446 -20.79 -8.17 -5.93
N LEU A 447 -21.64 -7.86 -6.92
CA LEU A 447 -22.55 -8.81 -7.56
C LEU A 447 -22.11 -9.05 -9.02
N LEU A 448 -21.90 -10.32 -9.38
CA LEU A 448 -21.45 -10.76 -10.69
C LEU A 448 -22.44 -11.75 -11.30
N GLY A 449 -22.83 -11.55 -12.55
CA GLY A 449 -23.64 -12.52 -13.30
C GLY A 449 -22.75 -13.57 -13.96
N LEU A 450 -22.68 -14.79 -13.41
CA LEU A 450 -21.80 -15.88 -13.89
C LEU A 450 -22.54 -16.92 -14.75
N GLY A 451 -23.55 -16.48 -15.51
CA GLY A 451 -24.30 -17.32 -16.44
C GLY A 451 -25.34 -18.19 -15.74
N GLU A 452 -24.93 -19.33 -15.17
CA GLU A 452 -25.84 -20.28 -14.50
C GLU A 452 -26.40 -19.75 -13.16
N SER A 453 -25.71 -18.80 -12.53
CA SER A 453 -26.05 -18.23 -11.23
C SER A 453 -25.36 -16.87 -11.05
N ASP A 454 -25.95 -16.02 -10.21
CA ASP A 454 -25.31 -14.81 -9.73
C ASP A 454 -24.39 -15.14 -8.55
N LEU A 455 -23.26 -14.44 -8.46
CA LEU A 455 -22.34 -14.48 -7.34
C LEU A 455 -22.34 -13.13 -6.62
N LEU A 456 -22.74 -13.12 -5.36
CA LEU A 456 -22.49 -12.00 -4.44
C LEU A 456 -21.30 -12.38 -3.55
N HIS A 457 -20.27 -11.55 -3.50
CA HIS A 457 -19.21 -11.69 -2.50
C HIS A 457 -19.12 -10.45 -1.61
N VAL A 458 -18.64 -10.67 -0.38
CA VAL A 458 -18.48 -9.67 0.68
C VAL A 458 -17.28 -10.03 1.54
N SER A 459 -16.64 -9.03 2.14
CA SER A 459 -15.52 -9.20 3.07
C SER A 459 -15.98 -8.86 4.49
N ASN A 460 -15.69 -9.70 5.50
CA ASN A 460 -16.30 -9.56 6.83
C ASN A 460 -15.29 -9.37 7.98
N TYR A 461 -14.21 -8.66 7.73
CA TYR A 461 -13.01 -8.47 8.56
C TYR A 461 -12.15 -9.71 8.81
N GLU A 462 -12.65 -10.91 8.53
CA GLU A 462 -11.90 -12.16 8.69
C GLU A 462 -11.74 -12.88 7.35
N ASP A 463 -12.84 -13.08 6.64
CA ASP A 463 -12.91 -13.87 5.42
C ASP A 463 -13.50 -13.05 4.25
N VAL A 464 -13.33 -13.60 3.06
CA VAL A 464 -14.15 -13.24 1.89
C VAL A 464 -15.18 -14.31 1.65
N ARG A 465 -16.44 -13.97 1.92
CA ARG A 465 -17.59 -14.86 1.74
C ARG A 465 -18.20 -14.66 0.37
N TYR A 466 -18.64 -15.75 -0.24
CA TYR A 466 -19.46 -15.69 -1.44
C TYR A 466 -20.79 -16.42 -1.22
N PHE A 467 -21.78 -15.98 -1.98
CA PHE A 467 -23.10 -16.55 -2.11
C PHE A 467 -23.37 -16.78 -3.60
N LEU A 468 -23.82 -17.99 -3.96
CA LEU A 468 -24.39 -18.25 -5.28
C LEU A 468 -25.90 -18.30 -5.14
N GLY A 469 -26.59 -17.72 -6.12
CA GLY A 469 -28.03 -17.52 -6.07
C GLY A 469 -28.59 -16.83 -7.30
N GLU A 470 -29.73 -16.17 -7.10
CA GLU A 470 -30.41 -15.33 -8.09
C GLU A 470 -30.70 -13.96 -7.46
N PHE A 471 -30.34 -12.89 -8.16
CA PHE A 471 -30.73 -11.53 -7.83
C PHE A 471 -31.97 -11.11 -8.62
N ASP A 472 -33.08 -10.85 -7.93
CA ASP A 472 -34.37 -10.53 -8.57
C ASP A 472 -34.56 -9.02 -8.90
N GLY A 473 -33.53 -8.20 -8.69
CA GLY A 473 -33.59 -6.75 -8.79
C GLY A 473 -33.86 -6.02 -7.47
N SER A 474 -34.18 -6.76 -6.39
CA SER A 474 -34.47 -6.21 -5.07
C SER A 474 -33.89 -7.00 -3.90
N SER A 475 -33.77 -8.33 -4.05
CA SER A 475 -33.25 -9.25 -3.05
C SER A 475 -32.39 -10.34 -3.68
N PHE A 476 -31.52 -10.97 -2.90
CA PHE A 476 -30.66 -12.06 -3.34
C PHE A 476 -31.08 -13.38 -2.68
N ASP A 477 -31.58 -14.34 -3.46
CA ASP A 477 -31.94 -15.67 -2.97
C ASP A 477 -30.74 -16.60 -2.96
N VAL A 478 -30.32 -17.05 -1.76
CA VAL A 478 -29.06 -17.79 -1.57
C VAL A 478 -29.29 -19.29 -1.73
N GLU A 479 -28.66 -19.89 -2.74
CA GLU A 479 -28.62 -21.34 -2.93
C GLU A 479 -27.40 -22.00 -2.28
N ARG A 480 -26.24 -21.34 -2.35
CA ARG A 480 -24.97 -21.84 -1.83
C ARG A 480 -24.16 -20.71 -1.21
N ARG A 481 -23.36 -21.05 -0.19
CA ARG A 481 -22.38 -20.16 0.42
C ARG A 481 -21.01 -20.82 0.53
N GLY A 482 -19.95 -20.03 0.61
CA GLY A 482 -18.59 -20.50 0.87
C GLY A 482 -17.60 -19.35 1.03
N LEU A 483 -16.30 -19.68 1.04
CA LEU A 483 -15.21 -18.71 1.05
C LEU A 483 -14.55 -18.66 -0.33
N LEU A 484 -14.22 -17.46 -0.80
CA LEU A 484 -13.45 -17.30 -2.04
C LEU A 484 -12.01 -17.81 -1.87
N ASP A 485 -11.44 -17.62 -0.68
CA ASP A 485 -10.10 -18.07 -0.33
C ASP A 485 -10.07 -18.44 1.16
N HIS A 486 -9.21 -19.39 1.52
CA HIS A 486 -9.09 -19.91 2.87
C HIS A 486 -7.83 -19.41 3.61
N GLY A 487 -7.12 -18.42 3.07
CA GLY A 487 -5.96 -17.82 3.69
C GLY A 487 -5.95 -16.29 3.58
N ASP A 488 -4.76 -15.70 3.40
CA ASP A 488 -4.50 -14.25 3.38
C ASP A 488 -4.99 -13.62 2.06
N PHE A 489 -6.31 -13.46 1.89
CA PHE A 489 -6.95 -12.84 0.73
C PHE A 489 -8.20 -12.07 1.17
N TYR A 490 -8.30 -10.80 0.79
CA TYR A 490 -9.35 -9.90 1.28
C TYR A 490 -9.79 -8.88 0.22
N ALA A 491 -10.98 -8.28 0.41
CA ALA A 491 -11.50 -7.15 -0.36
C ALA A 491 -11.38 -7.29 -1.90
N PRO A 492 -11.85 -8.39 -2.52
CA PRO A 492 -11.69 -8.52 -3.96
C PRO A 492 -12.58 -7.58 -4.75
N GLN A 493 -12.17 -7.32 -5.98
CA GLN A 493 -12.96 -6.65 -6.99
C GLN A 493 -12.75 -7.34 -8.33
N SER A 494 -13.76 -7.27 -9.20
CA SER A 494 -13.75 -7.94 -10.49
C SER A 494 -13.90 -6.97 -11.66
N MET A 495 -13.47 -7.41 -12.82
CA MET A 495 -13.57 -6.70 -14.08
C MET A 495 -14.09 -7.64 -15.15
N ALA A 496 -15.09 -7.17 -15.89
CA ALA A 496 -15.56 -7.88 -17.08
C ALA A 496 -14.50 -7.82 -18.19
N ASP A 497 -14.21 -8.97 -18.78
CA ASP A 497 -13.26 -9.12 -19.89
C ASP A 497 -13.86 -10.03 -20.97
N GLY A 498 -14.74 -9.48 -21.81
CA GLY A 498 -15.48 -10.27 -22.79
C GLY A 498 -16.59 -11.08 -22.10
N ASP A 499 -16.45 -12.41 -22.13
CA ASP A 499 -17.40 -13.38 -21.57
C ASP A 499 -16.98 -13.93 -20.19
N ARG A 500 -15.90 -13.40 -19.61
CA ARG A 500 -15.37 -13.81 -18.30
C ARG A 500 -15.25 -12.63 -17.34
N TYR A 501 -15.17 -12.95 -16.05
CA TYR A 501 -14.75 -12.02 -15.01
C TYR A 501 -13.33 -12.34 -14.55
N LEU A 502 -12.52 -11.30 -14.44
CA LEU A 502 -11.19 -11.34 -13.83
C LEU A 502 -11.27 -10.70 -12.45
N THR A 503 -10.86 -11.42 -11.42
CA THR A 503 -10.94 -10.98 -10.02
C THR A 503 -9.55 -10.95 -9.40
N TRP A 504 -9.29 -9.88 -8.66
CA TRP A 504 -8.13 -9.73 -7.78
C TRP A 504 -8.63 -9.50 -6.37
N GLY A 505 -7.82 -9.87 -5.40
CA GLY A 505 -8.01 -9.55 -4.00
C GLY A 505 -6.70 -9.10 -3.39
N TRP A 506 -6.78 -8.25 -2.36
CA TRP A 506 -5.64 -7.84 -1.57
C TRP A 506 -5.10 -9.03 -0.78
N LEU A 507 -3.77 -9.16 -0.70
CA LEU A 507 -3.07 -10.10 0.14
C LEU A 507 -2.47 -9.36 1.35
N PRO A 508 -3.13 -9.39 2.53
CA PRO A 508 -2.64 -8.75 3.75
C PRO A 508 -1.26 -9.27 4.14
N GLU A 509 -0.43 -8.42 4.74
CA GLU A 509 0.89 -8.83 5.24
C GLU A 509 0.76 -9.79 6.42
N ALA A 510 1.61 -10.81 6.48
CA ALA A 510 1.73 -11.70 7.63
C ALA A 510 3.00 -11.40 8.45
N ARG A 511 3.40 -10.13 8.51
CA ARG A 511 4.48 -9.59 9.33
C ARG A 511 4.02 -8.32 10.05
N ASP A 512 4.63 -8.00 11.19
CA ASP A 512 4.24 -6.81 11.96
C ASP A 512 4.52 -5.48 11.23
N PHE A 513 3.98 -4.39 11.79
CA PHE A 513 4.09 -3.06 11.20
C PHE A 513 5.52 -2.53 11.12
N ASP A 514 6.38 -2.87 12.09
CA ASP A 514 7.79 -2.45 12.09
C ASP A 514 8.55 -3.11 10.94
N ALA A 515 8.31 -4.39 10.67
CA ALA A 515 8.89 -5.12 9.55
C ALA A 515 8.37 -4.61 8.19
N GLN A 516 7.10 -4.17 8.13
CA GLN A 516 6.56 -3.50 6.93
C GLN A 516 7.26 -2.15 6.68
N TRP A 517 7.47 -1.35 7.74
CA TRP A 517 8.22 -0.10 7.67
C TRP A 517 9.65 -0.33 7.19
N ASP A 518 10.35 -1.29 7.79
CA ASP A 518 11.74 -1.63 7.45
C ASP A 518 11.86 -2.08 5.99
N ALA A 519 10.89 -2.83 5.48
CA ALA A 519 10.86 -3.25 4.07
C ALA A 519 10.52 -2.10 3.10
N GLY A 520 9.83 -1.06 3.58
CA GLY A 520 9.43 0.10 2.77
C GLY A 520 8.24 -0.18 1.84
N TRP A 521 7.56 -1.32 2.01
CA TRP A 521 6.35 -1.68 1.27
C TRP A 521 5.46 -2.63 2.09
N SER A 522 4.17 -2.62 1.79
CA SER A 522 3.15 -3.47 2.40
C SER A 522 2.04 -3.77 1.39
N GLY A 523 1.61 -5.03 1.35
CA GLY A 523 0.51 -5.50 0.54
C GLY A 523 0.88 -5.75 -0.92
N THR A 524 0.09 -6.64 -1.53
CA THR A 524 0.12 -6.97 -2.97
C THR A 524 -1.26 -7.48 -3.34
N LEU A 525 -1.61 -7.50 -4.62
CA LEU A 525 -2.79 -8.20 -5.11
C LEU A 525 -2.45 -9.66 -5.43
N SER A 526 -3.46 -10.54 -5.36
CA SER A 526 -3.38 -11.90 -5.91
C SER A 526 -3.09 -11.90 -7.41
N VAL A 527 -2.74 -13.06 -7.94
CA VAL A 527 -2.81 -13.28 -9.39
C VAL A 527 -4.26 -13.12 -9.88
N PRO A 528 -4.48 -12.62 -11.12
CA PRO A 528 -5.81 -12.55 -11.69
C PRO A 528 -6.48 -13.92 -11.72
N ARG A 529 -7.69 -14.00 -11.16
CA ARG A 529 -8.51 -15.23 -11.13
C ARG A 529 -9.67 -15.10 -12.11
N VAL A 530 -9.93 -16.13 -12.89
CA VAL A 530 -11.17 -16.30 -13.65
C VAL A 530 -12.18 -16.99 -12.76
N LEU A 531 -13.29 -16.30 -12.48
CA LEU A 531 -14.44 -16.86 -11.76
C LEU A 531 -15.49 -17.38 -12.74
N ASP A 532 -16.10 -18.51 -12.41
CA ASP A 532 -17.09 -19.20 -13.24
C ASP A 532 -17.99 -20.09 -12.36
N VAL A 533 -19.18 -20.46 -12.83
CA VAL A 533 -20.05 -21.42 -12.17
C VAL A 533 -20.28 -22.60 -13.10
N VAL A 534 -19.90 -23.80 -12.64
CA VAL A 534 -20.05 -25.05 -13.40
C VAL A 534 -20.72 -26.09 -12.51
N ASP A 535 -21.85 -26.62 -12.98
CA ASP A 535 -22.68 -27.60 -12.25
C ASP A 535 -23.14 -27.04 -10.88
N GLY A 536 -23.54 -25.76 -10.84
CA GLY A 536 -23.98 -25.08 -9.60
C GLY A 536 -22.87 -24.94 -8.53
N ARG A 537 -21.60 -24.93 -8.94
CA ARG A 537 -20.44 -24.76 -8.06
C ARG A 537 -19.46 -23.74 -8.64
N LEU A 538 -18.96 -22.87 -7.75
CA LEU A 538 -17.91 -21.92 -8.08
C LEU A 538 -16.64 -22.63 -8.55
N ARG A 539 -16.07 -22.11 -9.63
CA ARG A 539 -14.76 -22.45 -10.17
C ARG A 539 -13.87 -21.22 -10.16
N GLN A 540 -12.62 -21.44 -9.79
CA GLN A 540 -11.60 -20.40 -9.68
C GLN A 540 -10.33 -20.90 -10.35
N ARG A 541 -9.89 -20.19 -11.38
CA ARG A 541 -8.69 -20.53 -12.18
C ARG A 541 -7.76 -19.33 -12.24
N PRO A 542 -6.43 -19.50 -12.14
CA PRO A 542 -5.51 -18.43 -12.50
C PRO A 542 -5.68 -18.08 -13.98
N ALA A 543 -5.65 -16.80 -14.32
CA ALA A 543 -5.80 -16.35 -15.69
C ALA A 543 -4.76 -17.02 -16.61
N PRO A 544 -5.16 -17.54 -17.77
CA PRO A 544 -4.26 -18.27 -18.68
C PRO A 544 -3.10 -17.40 -19.19
N GLU A 545 -3.26 -16.08 -19.21
CA GLU A 545 -2.25 -15.10 -19.59
C GLU A 545 -0.97 -15.23 -18.76
N LEU A 546 -1.07 -15.63 -17.49
CA LEU A 546 0.09 -15.82 -16.60
C LEU A 546 1.12 -16.81 -17.17
N THR A 547 0.72 -17.70 -18.07
CA THR A 547 1.65 -18.61 -18.76
C THR A 547 2.70 -17.87 -19.60
N ARG A 548 2.47 -16.60 -19.97
CA ARG A 548 3.44 -15.73 -20.65
C ARG A 548 4.65 -15.40 -19.78
N LEU A 549 4.53 -15.50 -18.45
CA LEU A 549 5.66 -15.33 -17.52
C LEU A 549 6.60 -16.53 -17.49
N ARG A 550 6.23 -17.67 -18.07
CA ARG A 550 7.05 -18.89 -18.04
C ARG A 550 8.33 -18.67 -18.85
N GLU A 551 9.46 -18.50 -18.17
CA GLU A 551 10.76 -18.32 -18.81
C GLU A 551 11.45 -19.66 -19.06
N ARG A 552 11.56 -20.48 -18.00
CA ARG A 552 12.32 -21.74 -18.03
C ARG A 552 11.59 -22.82 -17.27
N ARG A 553 11.36 -23.95 -17.92
CA ARG A 553 10.90 -25.18 -17.26
C ARG A 553 12.07 -25.79 -16.51
N LEU A 554 12.02 -25.78 -15.18
CA LEU A 554 13.07 -26.32 -14.31
C LEU A 554 12.93 -27.82 -14.14
N LEU A 555 11.70 -28.31 -14.07
CA LEU A 555 11.39 -29.72 -13.90
C LEU A 555 10.15 -30.08 -14.73
N ASP A 556 10.23 -31.23 -15.38
CA ASP A 556 9.12 -31.90 -16.04
C ASP A 556 9.33 -33.40 -15.80
N GLY A 557 8.68 -33.90 -14.76
CA GLY A 557 9.04 -35.17 -14.14
C GLY A 557 8.00 -36.26 -14.31
N GLU A 558 8.47 -37.50 -14.40
CA GLU A 558 7.63 -38.67 -14.20
C GLU A 558 7.09 -38.74 -12.77
N THR A 559 6.00 -39.48 -12.59
CA THR A 559 5.30 -39.74 -11.33
C THR A 559 6.21 -40.35 -10.25
N PRO A 560 6.67 -39.61 -9.21
CA PRO A 560 7.25 -40.25 -8.04
C PRO A 560 6.17 -40.99 -7.22
N SER A 561 6.41 -42.28 -6.95
CA SER A 561 5.82 -42.96 -5.78
C SER A 561 6.75 -42.71 -4.60
N LEU A 562 6.20 -42.25 -3.49
CA LEU A 562 6.92 -41.98 -2.25
C LEU A 562 6.51 -43.03 -1.22
N SER A 563 7.50 -43.70 -0.61
CA SER A 563 7.29 -44.65 0.49
C SER A 563 7.00 -43.90 1.80
N GLY A 564 6.41 -44.57 2.79
CA GLY A 564 6.18 -43.95 4.10
C GLY A 564 7.48 -43.48 4.76
N GLY A 565 7.53 -42.18 5.09
CA GLY A 565 8.71 -41.50 5.64
C GLY A 565 9.74 -41.08 4.59
N GLU A 566 9.52 -41.37 3.31
CA GLU A 566 10.40 -40.94 2.23
C GLU A 566 10.21 -39.43 1.98
N ARG A 567 11.35 -38.73 1.88
CA ARG A 567 11.41 -37.35 1.40
C ARG A 567 12.39 -37.28 0.24
N ARG A 568 11.92 -36.70 -0.86
CA ARG A 568 12.68 -36.56 -2.10
C ARG A 568 12.84 -35.07 -2.44
N PRO A 569 14.04 -34.51 -2.28
CA PRO A 569 14.36 -33.19 -2.84
C PRO A 569 14.13 -33.18 -4.36
N LEU A 570 13.65 -32.06 -4.87
CA LEU A 570 13.49 -31.83 -6.30
C LEU A 570 14.71 -31.09 -6.85
N ASP A 571 15.13 -31.42 -8.07
CA ASP A 571 16.19 -30.68 -8.78
C ASP A 571 15.62 -29.39 -9.41
N ALA A 572 14.92 -28.61 -8.58
CA ALA A 572 14.32 -27.33 -8.91
C ALA A 572 14.15 -26.51 -7.63
N GLY A 573 14.23 -25.18 -7.77
CA GLY A 573 14.11 -24.26 -6.65
C GLY A 573 14.13 -22.82 -7.12
N GLY A 574 13.74 -21.91 -6.23
CA GLY A 574 13.66 -20.49 -6.49
C GLY A 574 12.54 -19.82 -5.71
N ARG A 575 12.43 -18.50 -5.86
CA ARG A 575 11.42 -17.66 -5.21
C ARG A 575 10.32 -17.14 -6.14
N ARG A 576 10.38 -17.52 -7.42
CA ARG A 576 9.48 -17.07 -8.49
C ARG A 576 9.12 -18.26 -9.35
N LEU A 577 8.12 -19.02 -8.93
CA LEU A 577 7.82 -20.33 -9.49
C LEU A 577 6.32 -20.51 -9.72
N GLU A 578 6.01 -21.29 -10.75
CA GLU A 578 4.73 -21.97 -10.89
C GLU A 578 4.97 -23.47 -10.83
N LEU A 579 4.21 -24.16 -9.97
CA LEU A 579 4.22 -25.60 -9.83
C LEU A 579 2.84 -26.15 -10.22
N SER A 580 2.84 -27.29 -10.91
CA SER A 580 1.63 -28.07 -11.19
C SER A 580 1.90 -29.53 -10.87
N LEU A 581 0.98 -30.17 -10.15
CA LEU A 581 1.08 -31.59 -9.78
C LEU A 581 -0.27 -32.14 -9.32
N GLU A 582 -0.46 -33.44 -9.47
CA GLU A 582 -1.58 -34.19 -8.87
C GLU A 582 -1.04 -35.01 -7.70
N LEU A 583 -1.61 -34.87 -6.52
CA LEU A 583 -1.29 -35.68 -5.33
C LEU A 583 -2.37 -36.74 -5.08
N SER A 584 -1.96 -37.93 -4.66
CA SER A 584 -2.89 -38.98 -4.21
C SER A 584 -2.31 -39.73 -3.02
N LEU A 585 -3.16 -40.03 -2.03
CA LEU A 585 -2.82 -40.84 -0.88
C LEU A 585 -3.20 -42.29 -1.18
N VAL A 586 -2.24 -43.21 -1.23
CA VAL A 586 -2.53 -44.64 -1.44
C VAL A 586 -2.96 -45.26 -0.11
N ASP A 587 -2.07 -45.19 0.87
CA ASP A 587 -2.31 -45.56 2.27
C ASP A 587 -1.64 -44.59 3.25
N ALA A 588 -1.04 -43.51 2.74
CA ALA A 588 -0.43 -42.43 3.51
C ALA A 588 -1.43 -41.65 4.38
N ASP A 589 -0.93 -41.13 5.49
CA ASP A 589 -1.63 -40.16 6.33
C ASP A 589 -1.54 -38.75 5.74
N ALA A 590 -0.41 -38.43 5.09
CA ALA A 590 -0.24 -37.18 4.36
C ALA A 590 0.78 -37.27 3.20
N ALA A 591 0.56 -36.44 2.19
CA ALA A 591 1.57 -36.07 1.19
C ALA A 591 1.98 -34.62 1.42
N VAL A 592 3.27 -34.32 1.35
CA VAL A 592 3.83 -33.01 1.70
C VAL A 592 4.64 -32.44 0.54
N LEU A 593 4.30 -31.23 0.11
CA LEU A 593 5.12 -30.37 -0.74
C LEU A 593 5.78 -29.31 0.15
N SER A 594 7.10 -29.37 0.30
CA SER A 594 7.86 -28.29 0.96
C SER A 594 8.33 -27.27 -0.08
N VAL A 595 8.14 -25.99 0.20
CA VAL A 595 8.62 -24.84 -0.57
C VAL A 595 9.47 -23.93 0.30
N PHE A 596 10.31 -23.09 -0.32
CA PHE A 596 11.27 -22.22 0.38
C PHE A 596 12.13 -22.94 1.41
N ALA A 597 12.47 -24.21 1.16
CA ALA A 597 13.25 -24.99 2.12
C ALA A 597 14.72 -24.59 2.07
N SER A 598 15.32 -24.28 3.22
CA SER A 598 16.76 -24.20 3.38
C SER A 598 17.39 -25.62 3.30
N PRO A 599 18.68 -25.76 2.96
CA PRO A 599 19.33 -27.07 2.83
C PRO A 599 19.28 -27.92 4.11
N ASP A 600 19.34 -27.29 5.28
CA ASP A 600 19.22 -27.91 6.60
C ASP A 600 17.78 -27.91 7.15
N ARG A 601 16.83 -27.31 6.40
CA ARG A 601 15.41 -27.17 6.72
C ARG A 601 15.12 -26.42 8.01
N THR A 602 16.00 -25.51 8.45
CA THR A 602 15.64 -24.56 9.52
C THR A 602 14.53 -23.61 9.08
N GLU A 603 14.52 -23.24 7.81
CA GLU A 603 13.40 -22.57 7.16
C GLU A 603 12.74 -23.49 6.14
N THR A 604 11.42 -23.61 6.19
CA THR A 604 10.59 -24.34 5.21
C THR A 604 9.12 -23.96 5.39
N THR A 605 8.38 -23.89 4.30
CA THR A 605 6.91 -23.83 4.32
C THR A 605 6.38 -25.17 3.78
N GLU A 606 5.55 -25.86 4.56
CA GLU A 606 5.01 -27.16 4.14
C GLU A 606 3.54 -27.07 3.74
N ILE A 607 3.23 -27.52 2.53
CA ILE A 607 1.88 -27.69 2.00
C ILE A 607 1.52 -29.17 2.12
N ARG A 608 0.61 -29.50 3.03
CA ARG A 608 0.33 -30.86 3.50
C ARG A 608 -1.08 -31.27 3.09
N TYR A 609 -1.21 -32.27 2.21
CA TYR A 609 -2.48 -32.91 1.88
C TYR A 609 -2.70 -34.11 2.79
N THR A 610 -3.73 -34.07 3.61
CA THR A 610 -3.96 -35.02 4.70
C THR A 610 -5.17 -35.92 4.44
N ARG A 611 -5.15 -37.11 5.06
CA ARG A 611 -6.18 -38.16 4.89
C ARG A 611 -7.59 -37.74 5.33
N ASP A 612 -7.71 -36.75 6.21
CA ASP A 612 -8.97 -36.12 6.60
C ASP A 612 -9.47 -35.08 5.58
N SER A 613 -8.93 -35.09 4.36
CA SER A 613 -9.35 -34.26 3.22
C SER A 613 -9.14 -32.76 3.46
N ARG A 614 -7.97 -32.42 4.01
CA ARG A 614 -7.52 -31.03 4.17
C ARG A 614 -6.22 -30.78 3.42
N LEU A 615 -6.06 -29.54 2.98
CA LEU A 615 -4.75 -28.98 2.65
C LEU A 615 -4.35 -28.01 3.77
N VAL A 616 -3.16 -28.18 4.34
CA VAL A 616 -2.63 -27.34 5.41
C VAL A 616 -1.35 -26.67 4.94
N VAL A 617 -1.27 -25.35 5.05
CA VAL A 617 -0.02 -24.58 4.90
C VAL A 617 0.56 -24.36 6.29
N ASP A 618 1.63 -25.07 6.60
CA ASP A 618 2.37 -24.93 7.85
C ASP A 618 3.43 -23.82 7.72
N ARG A 619 3.26 -22.75 8.50
CA ARG A 619 4.15 -21.59 8.57
C ARG A 619 5.07 -21.59 9.79
N SER A 620 5.03 -22.62 10.62
CA SER A 620 5.76 -22.66 11.90
C SER A 620 7.27 -22.53 11.76
N ALA A 621 7.82 -22.98 10.62
CA ALA A 621 9.23 -22.86 10.26
C ALA A 621 9.44 -22.00 9.01
N ALA A 622 8.49 -21.14 8.62
CA ALA A 622 8.59 -20.39 7.36
C ALA A 622 9.58 -19.20 7.41
N SER A 623 9.98 -18.76 8.60
CA SER A 623 10.82 -17.60 8.84
C SER A 623 11.60 -17.73 10.16
N GLU A 624 12.86 -17.31 10.17
CA GLU A 624 13.62 -17.10 11.42
C GLU A 624 13.37 -15.72 12.07
N ASP A 625 12.73 -14.77 11.35
CA ASP A 625 12.32 -13.48 11.90
C ASP A 625 11.04 -13.65 12.74
N PRO A 626 11.06 -13.39 14.07
CA PRO A 626 9.91 -13.57 14.95
C PRO A 626 8.78 -12.56 14.69
N ARG A 627 9.02 -11.54 13.88
CA ARG A 627 8.00 -10.56 13.44
C ARG A 627 7.05 -11.14 12.38
N ALA A 628 7.39 -12.29 11.79
CA ALA A 628 6.53 -13.02 10.86
C ALA A 628 5.53 -13.94 11.58
N THR A 629 4.32 -14.05 11.02
CA THR A 629 3.26 -14.92 11.53
C THR A 629 3.58 -16.38 11.24
N THR A 630 3.38 -17.24 12.24
CA THR A 630 3.71 -18.67 12.18
C THR A 630 2.48 -19.58 12.22
N ASN A 631 1.28 -19.03 12.43
CA ASN A 631 0.04 -19.81 12.52
C ASN A 631 -0.25 -20.55 11.20
N PRO A 632 -0.62 -21.84 11.24
CA PRO A 632 -0.97 -22.58 10.04
C PRO A 632 -2.31 -22.13 9.48
N GLN A 633 -2.46 -22.26 8.16
CA GLN A 633 -3.71 -22.04 7.43
C GLN A 633 -4.17 -23.34 6.80
N SER A 634 -5.48 -23.50 6.57
CA SER A 634 -5.96 -24.74 5.96
C SER A 634 -7.30 -24.60 5.24
N MET A 635 -7.49 -25.43 4.22
CA MET A 635 -8.73 -25.51 3.46
C MET A 635 -9.24 -26.95 3.35
N PRO A 636 -10.56 -27.17 3.31
CA PRO A 636 -11.12 -28.46 2.92
C PRO A 636 -10.87 -28.69 1.42
N VAL A 637 -10.47 -29.90 1.07
CA VAL A 637 -10.31 -30.35 -0.32
C VAL A 637 -11.18 -31.59 -0.56
N PRO A 638 -11.33 -32.06 -1.82
CA PRO A 638 -12.09 -33.27 -2.08
C PRO A 638 -11.60 -34.47 -1.26
N PRO A 639 -12.49 -35.48 -1.06
CA PRO A 639 -12.17 -36.69 -0.33
C PRO A 639 -10.82 -37.31 -0.73
N ALA A 640 -10.13 -37.94 0.23
CA ALA A 640 -8.80 -38.54 0.04
C ALA A 640 -8.69 -39.56 -1.12
N ASP A 641 -9.82 -40.09 -1.59
CA ASP A 641 -9.93 -41.04 -2.70
C ASP A 641 -10.11 -40.37 -4.09
N GLU A 642 -10.29 -39.04 -4.16
CA GLU A 642 -10.18 -38.25 -5.40
C GLU A 642 -8.76 -37.65 -5.50
N PRO A 643 -8.09 -37.71 -6.67
CA PRO A 643 -6.80 -37.03 -6.86
C PRO A 643 -6.91 -35.51 -6.63
N LEU A 644 -5.89 -34.94 -6.01
CA LEU A 644 -5.80 -33.51 -5.74
C LEU A 644 -4.84 -32.84 -6.73
N GLU A 645 -5.39 -32.22 -7.75
CA GLU A 645 -4.68 -31.35 -8.67
C GLU A 645 -4.39 -30.00 -8.00
N LEU A 646 -3.11 -29.64 -7.94
CA LEU A 646 -2.62 -28.40 -7.39
C LEU A 646 -1.90 -27.59 -8.46
N ARG A 647 -2.24 -26.31 -8.52
CA ARG A 647 -1.43 -25.28 -9.18
C ARG A 647 -0.98 -24.28 -8.12
N VAL A 648 0.33 -24.14 -7.94
CA VAL A 648 0.93 -23.33 -6.86
C VAL A 648 1.81 -22.24 -7.46
N PHE A 649 1.62 -21.00 -7.01
CA PHE A 649 2.42 -19.84 -7.40
C PHE A 649 3.24 -19.37 -6.20
N LEU A 650 4.55 -19.26 -6.39
CA LEU A 650 5.50 -18.76 -5.40
C LEU A 650 6.12 -17.45 -5.90
N ASP A 651 5.95 -16.34 -5.18
CA ASP A 651 6.49 -15.05 -5.59
C ASP A 651 7.00 -14.20 -4.41
N GLY A 652 8.29 -14.25 -4.16
CA GLY A 652 8.91 -13.57 -3.04
C GLY A 652 8.36 -14.11 -1.71
N SER A 653 7.38 -13.40 -1.16
CA SER A 653 6.67 -13.76 0.07
C SER A 653 5.29 -14.40 -0.13
N THR A 654 4.84 -14.61 -1.36
CA THR A 654 3.50 -15.12 -1.65
C THR A 654 3.50 -16.61 -1.99
N VAL A 655 2.51 -17.34 -1.46
CA VAL A 655 2.16 -18.72 -1.84
C VAL A 655 0.67 -18.76 -2.18
N GLU A 656 0.31 -18.85 -3.45
CA GLU A 656 -1.09 -19.03 -3.89
C GLU A 656 -1.32 -20.46 -4.38
N ILE A 657 -2.33 -21.13 -3.83
CA ILE A 657 -2.65 -22.53 -4.13
C ILE A 657 -4.06 -22.62 -4.70
N PHE A 658 -4.17 -23.20 -5.89
CA PHE A 658 -5.44 -23.53 -6.55
C PHE A 658 -5.62 -25.04 -6.56
N ALA A 659 -6.66 -25.54 -5.89
CA ALA A 659 -6.97 -26.96 -5.77
C ALA A 659 -8.20 -27.34 -6.60
N ASN A 660 -8.02 -28.26 -7.54
CA ASN A 660 -9.05 -28.80 -8.47
C ASN A 660 -9.88 -27.70 -9.18
N GLU A 661 -9.31 -26.50 -9.34
CA GLU A 661 -10.00 -25.29 -9.83
C GLU A 661 -11.28 -24.93 -9.04
N ARG A 662 -11.37 -25.34 -7.76
CA ARG A 662 -12.56 -25.18 -6.90
C ARG A 662 -12.27 -24.34 -5.67
N ARG A 663 -11.11 -24.57 -5.04
CA ARG A 663 -10.73 -23.96 -3.76
C ARG A 663 -9.38 -23.28 -3.90
N CYS A 664 -9.25 -22.16 -3.19
CA CYS A 664 -8.04 -21.37 -3.13
C CYS A 664 -7.58 -21.24 -1.67
N LEU A 665 -6.27 -21.23 -1.48
CA LEU A 665 -5.63 -20.84 -0.23
C LEU A 665 -4.40 -20.00 -0.59
N THR A 666 -4.43 -18.75 -0.17
CA THR A 666 -3.33 -17.79 -0.33
C THR A 666 -2.61 -17.60 0.99
N SER A 667 -1.29 -17.54 0.99
CA SER A 667 -0.50 -17.40 2.21
C SER A 667 0.66 -16.44 2.01
N ARG A 668 0.99 -15.68 3.05
CA ARG A 668 2.21 -14.89 3.13
C ARG A 668 3.25 -15.55 4.05
N VAL A 669 4.50 -15.61 3.57
CA VAL A 669 5.68 -16.19 4.25
C VAL A 669 6.93 -15.35 4.01
N TYR A 670 7.87 -15.31 4.97
CA TYR A 670 9.02 -14.40 4.93
C TYR A 670 10.36 -15.11 5.22
N PRO A 671 10.77 -16.11 4.42
CA PRO A 671 12.03 -16.82 4.64
C PRO A 671 13.22 -15.87 4.54
N THR A 672 13.99 -15.76 5.63
CA THR A 672 15.06 -14.78 5.84
C THR A 672 16.37 -15.17 5.17
N ARG A 673 16.63 -16.46 4.99
CA ARG A 673 17.88 -16.93 4.39
C ARG A 673 17.83 -16.85 2.86
N ALA A 674 18.94 -16.43 2.27
CA ALA A 674 19.08 -16.35 0.82
C ALA A 674 19.01 -17.73 0.12
N ASP A 675 19.36 -18.81 0.84
CA ASP A 675 19.36 -20.18 0.33
C ASP A 675 18.04 -20.96 0.58
N SER A 676 17.05 -20.35 1.26
CA SER A 676 15.69 -20.87 1.45
C SER A 676 14.89 -20.86 0.15
N THR A 677 15.25 -21.74 -0.77
CA THR A 677 14.75 -21.79 -2.15
C THR A 677 14.39 -23.21 -2.61
N GLY A 678 14.69 -24.22 -1.79
CA GLY A 678 14.53 -25.62 -2.15
C GLY A 678 13.08 -26.08 -2.19
N LEU A 679 12.84 -27.12 -2.99
CA LEU A 679 11.57 -27.84 -3.07
C LEU A 679 11.77 -29.31 -2.70
N SER A 680 10.81 -29.92 -2.04
CA SER A 680 10.81 -31.38 -1.82
C SER A 680 9.40 -31.94 -1.75
N LEU A 681 9.25 -33.22 -2.11
CA LEU A 681 8.05 -33.99 -1.85
C LEU A 681 8.32 -35.01 -0.74
N ALA A 682 7.33 -35.28 0.12
CA ALA A 682 7.41 -36.34 1.11
C ALA A 682 6.08 -37.07 1.28
N SER A 683 6.15 -38.27 1.87
CA SER A 683 4.98 -39.05 2.26
C SER A 683 5.09 -39.46 3.73
N GLU A 684 4.01 -39.33 4.48
CA GLU A 684 3.94 -39.64 5.90
C GLU A 684 2.93 -40.76 6.17
N GLY A 685 3.25 -41.65 7.11
CA GLY A 685 2.34 -42.73 7.54
C GLY A 685 2.09 -43.86 6.54
N GLY A 686 2.48 -43.69 5.27
CA GLY A 686 2.27 -44.66 4.20
C GLY A 686 2.73 -44.14 2.85
N ARG A 687 2.25 -44.74 1.77
CA ARG A 687 2.61 -44.41 0.38
C ARG A 687 1.69 -43.32 -0.19
N ALA A 688 2.30 -42.36 -0.87
CA ALA A 688 1.64 -41.36 -1.69
C ALA A 688 2.25 -41.31 -3.09
N THR A 689 1.52 -40.75 -4.05
CA THR A 689 2.02 -40.49 -5.40
C THR A 689 1.86 -39.03 -5.75
N ALA A 690 2.84 -38.46 -6.44
CA ALA A 690 2.69 -37.20 -7.14
C ALA A 690 2.81 -37.45 -8.65
N ARG A 691 1.90 -36.93 -9.47
CA ARG A 691 1.87 -37.10 -10.93
C ARG A 691 1.96 -35.76 -11.63
N GLY A 692 2.43 -35.76 -12.87
CA GLY A 692 2.43 -34.58 -13.74
C GLY A 692 3.20 -33.38 -13.18
N LEU A 693 4.25 -33.64 -12.39
CA LEU A 693 5.01 -32.59 -11.72
C LEU A 693 5.75 -31.73 -12.75
N SER A 694 5.31 -30.47 -12.86
CA SER A 694 5.97 -29.44 -13.67
C SER A 694 6.33 -28.26 -12.78
N VAL A 695 7.55 -27.74 -12.94
CA VAL A 695 8.02 -26.53 -12.25
C VAL A 695 8.56 -25.55 -13.28
N TRP A 696 8.01 -24.34 -13.30
CA TRP A 696 8.44 -23.24 -14.15
C TRP A 696 9.02 -22.11 -13.32
N ALA A 697 10.17 -21.59 -13.74
CA ALA A 697 10.62 -20.28 -13.32
C ALA A 697 9.80 -19.20 -14.04
N LEU A 698 9.28 -18.25 -13.28
CA LEU A 698 8.51 -17.13 -13.79
C LEU A 698 9.33 -15.84 -13.87
N GLY A 699 9.05 -15.04 -14.90
CA GLY A 699 9.64 -13.73 -15.16
C GLY A 699 9.09 -12.61 -14.29
N ASP A 700 9.39 -11.37 -14.67
CA ASP A 700 9.00 -10.15 -13.96
C ASP A 700 7.80 -9.50 -14.64
N ALA A 701 6.75 -9.18 -13.87
CA ALA A 701 5.59 -8.43 -14.34
C ALA A 701 5.87 -6.93 -14.48
N TRP A 702 6.99 -6.43 -13.96
CA TRP A 702 7.39 -5.02 -13.97
C TRP A 702 8.66 -4.82 -14.80
N PRO A 703 8.56 -4.96 -16.14
CA PRO A 703 9.71 -4.79 -17.03
C PRO A 703 10.29 -3.38 -16.85
N ARG A 704 11.61 -3.27 -16.97
CA ARG A 704 12.25 -1.95 -17.04
C ARG A 704 11.85 -1.30 -18.35
N VAL A 705 11.55 -0.01 -18.34
CA VAL A 705 11.56 0.74 -19.60
C VAL A 705 13.02 0.78 -20.05
N ASP A 706 13.31 0.19 -21.21
CA ASP A 706 14.63 0.30 -21.82
C ASP A 706 14.96 1.79 -22.02
N ASP A 707 16.11 2.24 -21.53
CA ASP A 707 16.69 3.52 -21.88
C ASP A 707 17.00 3.48 -23.39
N GLY A 708 16.01 3.82 -24.22
CA GLY A 708 16.28 4.18 -25.61
C GLY A 708 17.34 5.29 -25.65
N PRO A 709 18.12 5.44 -26.74
CA PRO A 709 19.31 6.30 -26.76
C PRO A 709 19.07 7.82 -26.57
N ASN A 710 17.85 8.27 -26.27
CA ASN A 710 17.48 9.68 -26.16
C ASN A 710 16.88 9.99 -24.78
N GLY A 711 17.64 9.71 -23.72
CA GLY A 711 17.41 10.27 -22.38
C GLY A 711 17.65 11.79 -22.33
N ALA A 712 16.93 12.54 -23.14
CA ALA A 712 16.79 13.98 -23.01
C ALA A 712 15.32 14.27 -22.69
N CYS A 713 15.04 14.55 -21.42
CA CYS A 713 13.83 15.28 -21.05
C CYS A 713 13.85 16.62 -21.80
N GLN A 714 12.79 16.91 -22.53
CA GLN A 714 12.35 18.29 -22.79
C GLN A 714 11.04 18.50 -22.04
#